data_AF-A0A814LR94-F1
#
_entry.id   AF-A0A814LR94-F1
#
_cell.length_a   1.000
_cell.length_b   1.000
_cell.length_c   1.000
_cell.angle_alpha   90.00
_cell.angle_beta   90.00
_cell.angle_gamma   90.00
#
_symmetry.space_group_name_H-M   'P 1'
#
loop_
_entity.id
_entity.type
_entity.pdbx_description
1 polymer ?
#
loop_
_entity_poly.entity_id
_entity_poly.type
_entity_poly.pdbx_seq_one_letter_code
_entity_poly.pdbx_strand_id
1 'polypeptide(L)'
;MINVCRQYYRNNRQFLKQIDEFQEHYHQGACIYWYTIDGFIYRLINTALRTENIEQLYIFRYYIADLSRQLRDEYQKLKHGNESMIELYRGTIITRNEVEQLQANVGHLIATNTYWSTSRKKSVAYTYINGCQNDTDRMVVLFQIECNLRNEDNSVIFADIIGSSNFPEEKEVLFDIGAVFRIESVTSDTIDKTEVVVVQMKTTNEGKDVLEEYQNQNREEMVVESPTIMLCTILKRMGKLDQSYQLLERLLDHPNGENLVHIHNRLGITYKDVHQYDLALKHFEQALQLTDFSDPSQRKYAAFIHHNKGLLYAKRKQHDEALKFYGEAITMLTKEISPPNTGIAQFLSSIGRIYFHQRKYQKAFQYQQDALQMREECLPADHLVLAFSYADIGNIYRGQRNYEQALHYHKKALALRQRYLLANHYQTTYSLRDVGKTYFEMGEHKQARRYFFDSLEIIKKWFSISFKDSIPSLLEDIDKTFDVDASKDASADSLRDRLEALELQRQVEPVDYSRLIYRLDQLVSIYKHLNNVNDSLKYAKQALEIQRSIQPDNYLAVSQRLDYLGFMCKSMRNLNDALMYYEEALDIRARHLSNERWYLACSWKNVATVYEQKRDYRRALDSYNQAWTEYHVNYQHKHSFCQEMSRNIARVKRYL
;
A
#
# COMPACT_ATOMS: atom_id res chain seq x y z
N MET A 1 -22.82 25.22 6.55
CA MET A 1 -23.70 24.03 6.63
C MET A 1 -25.06 24.28 5.97
N ILE A 2 -25.95 25.09 6.54
CA ILE A 2 -27.36 25.23 6.08
C ILE A 2 -27.49 25.58 4.58
N ASN A 3 -26.73 26.56 4.09
CA ASN A 3 -26.78 26.94 2.66
C ASN A 3 -26.40 25.78 1.73
N VAL A 4 -25.43 24.95 2.13
CA VAL A 4 -25.04 23.76 1.37
C VAL A 4 -26.17 22.72 1.38
N CYS A 5 -26.80 22.50 2.53
CA CYS A 5 -27.95 21.59 2.64
C CYS A 5 -29.12 22.04 1.75
N ARG A 6 -29.43 23.34 1.73
CA ARG A 6 -30.47 23.90 0.84
C ARG A 6 -30.14 23.71 -0.63
N GLN A 7 -28.88 23.89 -1.02
CA GLN A 7 -28.45 23.66 -2.40
C GLN A 7 -28.54 22.18 -2.78
N TYR A 8 -28.11 21.28 -1.89
CA TYR A 8 -28.15 19.82 -2.10
C TYR A 8 -29.60 19.32 -2.27
N TYR A 9 -30.51 19.78 -1.41
CA TYR A 9 -31.92 19.40 -1.42
C TYR A 9 -32.82 20.40 -2.15
N ARG A 10 -32.30 21.21 -3.06
CA ARG A 10 -33.05 22.27 -3.77
C ARG A 10 -34.34 21.81 -4.44
N ASN A 11 -34.42 20.53 -4.82
CA ASN A 11 -35.56 19.91 -5.48
C ASN A 11 -36.44 19.07 -4.54
N ASN A 12 -36.13 18.97 -3.25
CA ASN A 12 -36.86 18.16 -2.28
C ASN A 12 -37.56 19.06 -1.24
N ARG A 13 -38.86 19.32 -1.44
CA ARG A 13 -39.66 20.18 -0.56
C ARG A 13 -39.73 19.70 0.89
N GLN A 14 -39.75 18.39 1.13
CA GLN A 14 -39.80 17.82 2.47
C GLN A 14 -38.51 18.13 3.24
N PHE A 15 -37.35 17.90 2.63
CA PHE A 15 -36.07 18.21 3.27
C PHE A 15 -35.82 19.72 3.40
N LEU A 16 -36.28 20.54 2.46
CA LEU A 16 -36.19 22.00 2.61
C LEU A 16 -36.97 22.48 3.84
N LYS A 17 -38.20 21.97 4.06
CA LYS A 17 -38.98 22.27 5.26
C LYS A 17 -38.25 21.83 6.54
N GLN A 18 -37.70 20.62 6.56
CA GLN A 18 -36.89 20.14 7.70
C GLN A 18 -35.64 21.00 7.94
N ILE A 19 -35.00 21.54 6.89
CA ILE A 19 -33.85 22.43 7.02
C ILE A 19 -34.26 23.77 7.63
N ASP A 20 -35.43 24.29 7.27
CA ASP A 20 -35.97 25.52 7.85
C ASP A 20 -36.34 25.31 9.33
N GLU A 21 -37.02 24.22 9.65
CA GLU A 21 -37.33 23.82 11.04
C GLU A 21 -36.04 23.66 11.87
N PHE A 22 -35.00 23.03 11.30
CA PHE A 22 -33.69 22.90 11.93
C PHE A 22 -33.05 24.27 12.17
N GLN A 23 -33.07 25.17 11.19
CA GLN A 23 -32.47 26.50 11.32
C GLN A 23 -33.12 27.32 12.45
N GLU A 24 -34.43 27.17 12.64
CA GLU A 24 -35.18 27.91 13.66
C GLU A 24 -35.06 27.30 15.07
N HIS A 25 -35.06 25.97 15.18
CA HIS A 25 -35.23 25.28 16.46
C HIS A 25 -33.96 24.57 16.97
N TYR A 26 -32.88 24.52 16.18
CA TYR A 26 -31.66 23.85 16.62
C TYR A 26 -30.96 24.59 17.77
N HIS A 27 -30.63 23.83 18.80
CA HIS A 27 -29.71 24.22 19.86
C HIS A 27 -28.83 23.02 20.25
N GLN A 28 -27.70 23.28 20.91
CA GLN A 28 -26.67 22.26 21.20
C GLN A 28 -27.19 21.04 21.99
N GLY A 29 -28.25 21.22 22.79
CA GLY A 29 -28.89 20.14 23.57
C GLY A 29 -29.86 19.25 22.79
N ALA A 30 -30.12 19.53 21.50
CA ALA A 30 -31.06 18.76 20.67
C ALA A 30 -30.35 17.97 19.55
N CYS A 31 -29.02 17.84 19.58
CA CYS A 31 -28.26 17.17 18.51
C CYS A 31 -28.65 15.70 18.33
N ILE A 32 -28.85 14.97 19.43
CA ILE A 32 -29.26 13.55 19.37
C ILE A 32 -30.63 13.40 18.70
N TYR A 33 -31.58 14.29 19.01
CA TYR A 33 -32.91 14.30 18.40
C TYR A 33 -32.83 14.51 16.89
N TRP A 34 -32.13 15.56 16.47
CA TRP A 34 -31.95 15.87 15.04
C TRP A 34 -31.15 14.82 14.27
N TYR A 35 -30.29 14.07 14.97
CA TYR A 35 -29.54 12.97 14.38
C TYR A 35 -30.38 11.69 14.24
N THR A 36 -31.31 11.41 15.17
CA THR A 36 -32.14 10.20 15.16
C THR A 36 -33.38 10.31 14.27
N ILE A 37 -33.76 11.51 13.87
CA ILE A 37 -34.76 11.70 12.80
C ILE A 37 -34.20 11.14 11.48
N ASP A 38 -35.02 10.38 10.73
CA ASP A 38 -34.72 10.08 9.32
C ASP A 38 -34.83 11.36 8.48
N GLY A 39 -33.78 12.16 8.55
CA GLY A 39 -33.71 13.52 8.04
C GLY A 39 -32.42 13.78 7.26
N PHE A 40 -32.29 15.02 6.78
CA PHE A 40 -31.14 15.43 5.98
C PHE A 40 -29.80 15.26 6.73
N ILE A 41 -29.78 15.49 8.05
CA ILE A 41 -28.58 15.36 8.89
C ILE A 41 -28.11 13.91 8.96
N TYR A 42 -28.98 13.00 9.39
CA TYR A 42 -28.67 11.58 9.47
C TYR A 42 -28.13 11.06 8.14
N ARG A 43 -28.82 11.38 7.03
CA ARG A 43 -28.43 10.90 5.69
C ARG A 43 -27.12 11.50 5.22
N LEU A 44 -26.93 12.82 5.34
CA LEU A 44 -25.71 13.47 4.87
C LEU A 44 -24.49 13.07 5.71
N ILE A 45 -24.60 13.01 7.04
CA ILE A 45 -23.47 12.63 7.90
C ILE A 45 -23.11 11.15 7.67
N ASN A 46 -24.08 10.23 7.72
CA ASN A 46 -23.78 8.81 7.52
C ASN A 46 -23.30 8.50 6.10
N THR A 47 -23.83 9.19 5.08
CA THR A 47 -23.29 9.05 3.72
C THR A 47 -21.86 9.56 3.65
N ALA A 48 -21.55 10.71 4.25
CA ALA A 48 -20.21 11.27 4.25
C ALA A 48 -19.21 10.38 5.01
N LEU A 49 -19.62 9.81 6.15
CA LEU A 49 -18.80 8.86 6.91
C LEU A 49 -18.56 7.56 6.12
N ARG A 50 -19.60 6.98 5.50
CA ARG A 50 -19.46 5.74 4.70
C ARG A 50 -18.67 5.91 3.41
N THR A 51 -18.82 7.06 2.75
CA THR A 51 -18.12 7.36 1.48
C THR A 51 -16.80 8.09 1.69
N GLU A 52 -16.41 8.34 2.94
CA GLU A 52 -15.25 9.16 3.30
C GLU A 52 -15.23 10.51 2.56
N ASN A 53 -16.40 11.15 2.45
CA ASN A 53 -16.54 12.47 1.86
C ASN A 53 -16.11 13.54 2.86
N ILE A 54 -14.82 13.84 2.82
CA ILE A 54 -14.15 14.72 3.77
C ILE A 54 -14.65 16.15 3.70
N GLU A 55 -14.93 16.69 2.51
CA GLU A 55 -15.49 18.04 2.37
C GLU A 55 -16.83 18.14 3.09
N GLN A 56 -17.68 17.12 2.94
CA GLN A 56 -18.97 17.07 3.62
C GLN A 56 -18.81 16.92 5.14
N LEU A 57 -17.92 16.03 5.62
CA LEU A 57 -17.64 15.93 7.06
C LEU A 57 -17.14 17.27 7.63
N TYR A 58 -16.28 17.98 6.90
CA TYR A 58 -15.82 19.31 7.29
C TYR A 58 -16.96 20.32 7.38
N ILE A 59 -17.92 20.30 6.44
CA ILE A 59 -19.11 21.17 6.48
C ILE A 59 -19.96 20.91 7.72
N PHE A 60 -20.03 19.65 8.18
CA PHE A 60 -20.80 19.22 9.36
C PHE A 60 -19.99 19.19 10.66
N ARG A 61 -18.71 19.57 10.67
CA ARG A 61 -17.79 19.40 11.81
C ARG A 61 -18.30 19.95 13.14
N TYR A 62 -18.98 21.10 13.13
CA TYR A 62 -19.52 21.70 14.36
C TYR A 62 -20.70 20.90 14.90
N TYR A 63 -21.58 20.43 14.00
CA TYR A 63 -22.69 19.56 14.39
C TYR A 63 -22.18 18.23 14.94
N ILE A 64 -21.20 17.61 14.28
CA ILE A 64 -20.55 16.36 14.74
C ILE A 64 -19.92 16.58 16.13
N ALA A 65 -19.22 17.71 16.33
CA ALA A 65 -18.61 18.04 17.62
C ALA A 65 -19.67 18.23 18.72
N ASP A 66 -20.78 18.90 18.43
CA ASP A 66 -21.88 19.10 19.38
C ASP A 66 -22.61 17.77 19.69
N LEU A 67 -22.80 16.90 18.69
CA LEU A 67 -23.37 15.56 18.86
C LEU A 67 -22.50 14.68 19.76
N SER A 68 -21.19 14.59 19.49
CA SER A 68 -20.26 13.82 20.33
C SER A 68 -20.13 14.41 21.74
N ARG A 69 -20.26 15.74 21.91
CA ARG A 69 -20.31 16.37 23.24
C ARG A 69 -21.57 15.97 24.00
N GLN A 70 -22.74 16.09 23.38
CA GLN A 70 -24.00 15.68 24.01
C GLN A 70 -23.99 14.20 24.39
N LEU A 71 -23.48 13.33 23.51
CA LEU A 71 -23.38 11.90 23.79
C LEU A 71 -22.45 11.61 24.97
N ARG A 72 -21.34 12.36 25.09
CA ARG A 72 -20.43 12.25 26.24
C ARG A 72 -21.10 12.67 27.54
N ASP A 73 -21.92 13.73 27.53
CA ASP A 73 -22.66 14.18 28.71
C ASP A 73 -23.67 13.12 29.16
N GLU A 74 -24.39 12.48 28.23
CA GLU A 74 -25.29 11.36 28.55
C GLU A 74 -24.53 10.11 29.03
N TYR A 75 -23.37 9.79 28.46
CA TYR A 75 -22.51 8.69 28.92
C TYR A 75 -22.03 8.90 30.37
N GLN A 76 -21.67 10.13 30.75
CA GLN A 76 -21.30 10.42 32.13
C GLN A 76 -22.44 10.11 33.10
N LYS A 77 -23.69 10.43 32.74
CA LYS A 77 -24.86 10.08 33.57
C LYS A 77 -25.02 8.56 33.70
N LEU A 78 -24.84 7.82 32.59
CA LEU A 78 -24.90 6.37 32.58
C LEU A 78 -23.82 5.74 33.47
N LYS A 79 -22.59 6.26 33.42
CA LYS A 79 -21.44 5.76 34.21
C LYS A 79 -21.61 5.92 35.72
N HIS A 80 -22.34 6.94 36.16
CA HIS A 80 -22.65 7.15 37.59
C HIS A 80 -23.84 6.29 38.07
N GLY A 81 -24.43 5.48 37.19
CA GLY A 81 -25.47 4.52 37.55
C GLY A 81 -24.95 3.28 38.28
N ASN A 82 -25.88 2.39 38.66
CA ASN A 82 -25.56 1.17 39.41
C ASN A 82 -25.13 -0.01 38.53
N GLU A 83 -25.38 0.03 37.22
CA GLU A 83 -25.05 -1.05 36.28
C GLU A 83 -23.55 -1.10 36.01
N SER A 84 -22.96 -2.30 36.05
CA SER A 84 -21.54 -2.50 35.73
C SER A 84 -21.30 -3.04 34.33
N MET A 85 -22.26 -3.83 33.82
CA MET A 85 -22.20 -4.50 32.53
C MET A 85 -23.51 -4.30 31.80
N ILE A 86 -23.44 -3.99 30.51
CA ILE A 86 -24.59 -3.82 29.64
C ILE A 86 -24.41 -4.74 28.42
N GLU A 87 -25.45 -5.49 28.09
CA GLU A 87 -25.53 -6.21 26.82
C GLU A 87 -26.36 -5.44 25.80
N LEU A 88 -25.82 -5.28 24.61
CA LEU A 88 -26.46 -4.57 23.50
C LEU A 88 -26.54 -5.45 22.26
N TYR A 89 -27.55 -5.20 21.45
CA TYR A 89 -27.88 -6.01 20.29
C TYR A 89 -28.08 -5.15 19.05
N ARG A 90 -27.54 -5.61 17.91
CA ARG A 90 -27.82 -5.03 16.59
C ARG A 90 -27.94 -6.11 15.53
N GLY A 91 -29.08 -6.15 14.85
CA GLY A 91 -29.28 -6.96 13.67
C GLY A 91 -28.93 -6.21 12.40
N THR A 92 -28.28 -6.89 11.45
CA THR A 92 -27.98 -6.35 10.13
C THR A 92 -27.82 -7.47 9.11
N ILE A 93 -27.74 -7.08 7.84
CA ILE A 93 -27.44 -7.97 6.73
C ILE A 93 -26.13 -7.48 6.11
N ILE A 94 -25.12 -8.35 6.03
CA ILE A 94 -23.82 -8.07 5.42
C ILE A 94 -23.44 -9.17 4.42
N THR A 95 -22.40 -8.95 3.62
CA THR A 95 -21.93 -9.93 2.64
C THR A 95 -21.21 -11.10 3.30
N ARG A 96 -21.17 -12.25 2.62
CA ARG A 96 -20.40 -13.42 3.08
C ARG A 96 -18.92 -13.10 3.26
N ASN A 97 -18.34 -12.32 2.36
CA ASN A 97 -16.95 -11.86 2.46
C ASN A 97 -16.70 -11.02 3.73
N GLU A 98 -17.63 -10.14 4.12
CA GLU A 98 -17.52 -9.39 5.38
C GLU A 98 -17.59 -10.32 6.61
N VAL A 99 -18.41 -11.38 6.57
CA VAL A 99 -18.44 -12.41 7.62
C VAL A 99 -17.11 -13.17 7.71
N GLU A 100 -16.54 -13.59 6.57
CA GLU A 100 -15.24 -14.26 6.52
C GLU A 100 -14.12 -13.35 7.08
N GLN A 101 -14.19 -12.05 6.82
CA GLN A 101 -13.27 -11.07 7.42
C GLN A 101 -13.45 -10.98 8.94
N LEU A 102 -14.68 -10.96 9.45
CA LEU A 102 -14.92 -10.98 10.90
C LEU A 102 -14.37 -12.26 11.55
N GLN A 103 -14.55 -13.42 10.90
CA GLN A 103 -14.00 -14.70 11.36
C GLN A 103 -12.46 -14.71 11.38
N ALA A 104 -11.82 -14.19 10.33
CA ALA A 104 -10.36 -14.08 10.26
C ALA A 104 -9.77 -13.11 11.28
N ASN A 105 -10.58 -12.20 11.84
CA ASN A 105 -10.17 -11.18 12.81
C ASN A 105 -10.69 -11.47 14.24
N VAL A 106 -11.11 -12.71 14.54
CA VAL A 106 -11.38 -13.12 15.92
C VAL A 106 -10.13 -12.90 16.78
N GLY A 107 -10.30 -12.25 17.93
CA GLY A 107 -9.19 -11.82 18.80
C GLY A 107 -8.52 -10.51 18.39
N HIS A 108 -8.97 -9.85 17.32
CA HIS A 108 -8.48 -8.53 16.91
C HIS A 108 -9.53 -7.43 17.17
N LEU A 109 -9.11 -6.18 16.97
CA LEU A 109 -9.94 -4.98 17.16
C LEU A 109 -10.72 -4.64 15.87
N ILE A 110 -11.95 -4.17 16.04
CA ILE A 110 -12.79 -3.59 14.98
C ILE A 110 -13.32 -2.24 15.44
N ALA A 111 -13.39 -1.25 14.54
CA ALA A 111 -13.89 0.08 14.83
C ALA A 111 -15.07 0.44 13.93
N THR A 112 -16.03 1.20 14.45
CA THR A 112 -17.14 1.73 13.65
C THR A 112 -16.72 2.98 12.89
N ASN A 113 -17.07 3.07 11.61
CA ASN A 113 -16.86 4.27 10.79
C ASN A 113 -18.00 5.30 10.92
N THR A 114 -19.11 4.92 11.56
CA THR A 114 -20.26 5.79 11.83
C THR A 114 -20.65 5.75 13.30
N TYR A 115 -21.52 6.67 13.73
CA TYR A 115 -22.30 6.43 14.94
C TYR A 115 -23.08 5.13 14.78
N TRP A 116 -23.09 4.30 15.81
CA TRP A 116 -23.69 2.97 15.73
C TRP A 116 -24.88 2.85 16.67
N SER A 117 -26.07 2.74 16.09
CA SER A 117 -27.32 2.58 16.82
C SER A 117 -27.56 1.12 17.15
N THR A 118 -27.72 0.82 18.43
CA THR A 118 -27.93 -0.51 19.00
C THR A 118 -29.09 -0.47 19.99
N SER A 119 -29.54 -1.63 20.49
CA SER A 119 -30.64 -1.69 21.45
C SER A 119 -30.33 -2.61 22.62
N ARG A 120 -30.81 -2.24 23.81
CA ARG A 120 -30.85 -3.15 24.97
C ARG A 120 -31.85 -4.31 24.80
N LYS A 121 -32.77 -4.23 23.83
CA LYS A 121 -33.78 -5.26 23.57
C LYS A 121 -33.35 -6.14 22.40
N LYS A 122 -33.05 -7.41 22.67
CA LYS A 122 -32.75 -8.41 21.62
C LYS A 122 -33.85 -8.52 20.56
N SER A 123 -35.13 -8.39 20.96
CA SER A 123 -36.26 -8.43 20.04
C SER A 123 -36.28 -7.29 19.01
N VAL A 124 -35.74 -6.11 19.37
CA VAL A 124 -35.59 -4.97 18.43
C VAL A 124 -34.53 -5.28 17.40
N ALA A 125 -33.42 -5.92 17.78
CA ALA A 125 -32.39 -6.33 16.81
C ALA A 125 -32.95 -7.29 15.74
N TYR A 126 -33.91 -8.15 16.10
CA TYR A 126 -34.52 -9.10 15.18
C TYR A 126 -35.44 -8.47 14.13
N THR A 127 -36.01 -7.28 14.38
CA THR A 127 -36.83 -6.59 13.37
C THR A 127 -36.00 -6.18 12.15
N TYR A 128 -34.70 -5.96 12.33
CA TYR A 128 -33.74 -5.58 11.28
C TYR A 128 -33.16 -6.77 10.50
N ILE A 129 -33.53 -8.00 10.87
CA ILE A 129 -32.98 -9.25 10.32
C ILE A 129 -33.96 -9.92 9.32
N ASN A 130 -35.23 -9.54 9.35
CA ASN A 130 -36.27 -10.10 8.48
C ASN A 130 -36.19 -9.53 7.04
N GLY A 131 -35.25 -10.01 6.22
CA GLY A 131 -35.09 -9.50 4.85
C GLY A 131 -34.36 -10.37 3.82
N CYS A 132 -33.58 -11.38 4.23
CA CYS A 132 -32.77 -12.19 3.31
C CYS A 132 -33.15 -13.67 3.36
N GLN A 133 -34.22 -14.06 2.67
CA GLN A 133 -34.56 -15.48 2.51
C GLN A 133 -34.05 -16.09 1.18
N ASN A 134 -33.55 -15.28 0.23
CA ASN A 134 -33.22 -15.75 -1.14
C ASN A 134 -31.87 -15.25 -1.71
N ASP A 135 -30.99 -14.63 -0.92
CA ASP A 135 -29.69 -14.12 -1.40
C ASP A 135 -28.55 -14.99 -0.86
N THR A 136 -27.83 -15.69 -1.75
CA THR A 136 -26.72 -16.58 -1.36
C THR A 136 -25.45 -15.85 -0.93
N ASP A 137 -25.33 -14.56 -1.31
CA ASP A 137 -24.14 -13.74 -1.06
C ASP A 137 -24.27 -12.87 0.20
N ARG A 138 -25.47 -12.77 0.76
CA ARG A 138 -25.74 -12.01 1.98
C ARG A 138 -26.09 -12.93 3.14
N MET A 139 -25.57 -12.59 4.31
CA MET A 139 -25.81 -13.30 5.55
C MET A 139 -26.43 -12.38 6.57
N VAL A 140 -27.37 -12.94 7.32
CA VAL A 140 -27.97 -12.28 8.47
C VAL A 140 -26.97 -12.34 9.62
N VAL A 141 -26.72 -11.19 10.24
CA VAL A 141 -25.77 -11.08 11.35
C VAL A 141 -26.41 -10.40 12.54
N LEU A 142 -26.20 -11.01 13.72
CA LEU A 142 -26.55 -10.45 15.02
C LEU A 142 -25.26 -10.09 15.76
N PHE A 143 -25.03 -8.81 15.98
CA PHE A 143 -24.00 -8.34 16.90
C PHE A 143 -24.52 -8.41 18.33
N GLN A 144 -23.81 -9.12 19.18
CA GLN A 144 -24.00 -9.15 20.63
C GLN A 144 -22.79 -8.49 21.28
N ILE A 145 -23.03 -7.37 21.95
CA ILE A 145 -21.98 -6.48 22.43
C ILE A 145 -22.04 -6.43 23.96
N GLU A 146 -20.93 -6.80 24.58
CA GLU A 146 -20.74 -6.68 26.02
C GLU A 146 -19.99 -5.39 26.34
N CYS A 147 -20.64 -4.49 27.09
CA CYS A 147 -20.08 -3.20 27.47
C CYS A 147 -19.79 -3.15 28.96
N ASN A 148 -18.55 -2.81 29.34
CA ASN A 148 -18.15 -2.71 30.74
C ASN A 148 -18.04 -1.24 31.18
N LEU A 149 -18.98 -0.78 32.01
CA LEU A 149 -19.03 0.60 32.49
C LEU A 149 -17.97 0.92 33.56
N ARG A 150 -17.43 -0.09 34.25
CA ARG A 150 -16.50 0.07 35.39
C ARG A 150 -15.03 0.07 35.01
N ASN A 151 -14.67 -0.52 33.87
CA ASN A 151 -13.28 -0.67 33.42
C ASN A 151 -12.83 0.36 32.38
N GLU A 152 -13.68 1.32 32.01
CA GLU A 152 -13.42 2.18 30.86
C GLU A 152 -12.94 3.58 31.22
N ASP A 153 -11.77 3.88 30.71
CA ASP A 153 -11.11 5.16 30.79
C ASP A 153 -11.65 6.10 29.70
N ASN A 154 -12.99 6.27 29.65
CA ASN A 154 -13.77 7.04 28.68
C ASN A 154 -13.36 6.80 27.20
N SER A 155 -12.90 5.59 26.88
CA SER A 155 -12.31 5.22 25.58
C SER A 155 -13.38 4.97 24.51
N VAL A 156 -14.49 4.35 24.90
CA VAL A 156 -15.66 4.08 24.05
C VAL A 156 -16.84 4.86 24.63
N ILE A 157 -17.32 5.86 23.88
CA ILE A 157 -18.44 6.69 24.30
C ILE A 157 -19.70 6.13 23.68
N PHE A 158 -20.67 5.80 24.54
CA PHE A 158 -22.01 5.41 24.15
C PHE A 158 -23.02 5.84 25.20
N ALA A 159 -24.28 6.03 24.85
CA ALA A 159 -25.28 6.37 25.87
C ALA A 159 -26.66 5.84 25.52
N ASP A 160 -27.47 5.59 26.55
CA ASP A 160 -28.92 5.44 26.40
C ASP A 160 -29.50 6.77 25.94
N ILE A 161 -30.07 6.79 24.74
CA ILE A 161 -30.60 8.03 24.16
C ILE A 161 -32.12 8.10 24.19
N ILE A 162 -32.78 7.25 24.99
CA ILE A 162 -34.24 7.17 25.11
C ILE A 162 -34.89 8.54 25.33
N GLY A 163 -34.32 9.38 26.19
CA GLY A 163 -34.87 10.70 26.52
C GLY A 163 -34.64 11.77 25.45
N SER A 164 -33.77 11.51 24.47
CA SER A 164 -33.37 12.46 23.43
C SER A 164 -33.54 11.93 22.00
N SER A 165 -33.94 10.67 21.83
CA SER A 165 -34.13 10.01 20.53
C SER A 165 -35.53 10.26 19.99
N ASN A 166 -35.66 10.26 18.67
CA ASN A 166 -36.94 10.24 17.97
C ASN A 166 -37.69 8.89 18.11
N PHE A 167 -37.02 7.82 18.58
CA PHE A 167 -37.58 6.47 18.75
C PHE A 167 -37.42 5.95 20.19
N PRO A 168 -38.12 6.53 21.19
CA PRO A 168 -37.92 6.19 22.61
C PRO A 168 -38.28 4.73 22.95
N GLU A 169 -39.14 4.07 22.17
CA GLU A 169 -39.61 2.71 22.43
C GLU A 169 -38.54 1.63 22.19
N GLU A 170 -37.53 1.93 21.36
CA GLU A 170 -36.49 1.00 20.94
C GLU A 170 -35.44 0.73 22.03
N LYS A 171 -35.46 1.50 23.13
CA LYS A 171 -34.38 1.51 24.14
C LYS A 171 -33.02 1.64 23.46
N GLU A 172 -32.92 2.64 22.60
CA GLU A 172 -31.78 2.88 21.74
C GLU A 172 -30.54 3.30 22.54
N VAL A 173 -29.42 2.68 22.20
CA VAL A 173 -28.08 3.01 22.67
C VAL A 173 -27.24 3.39 21.48
N LEU A 174 -26.71 4.62 21.50
CA LEU A 174 -25.93 5.16 20.40
C LEU A 174 -24.45 5.20 20.80
N PHE A 175 -23.59 4.57 19.99
CA PHE A 175 -22.14 4.70 20.07
C PHE A 175 -21.65 5.91 19.27
N ASP A 176 -20.62 6.58 19.79
CA ASP A 176 -19.89 7.65 19.07
C ASP A 176 -19.18 7.10 17.83
N ILE A 177 -18.74 7.99 16.95
CA ILE A 177 -17.92 7.61 15.79
C ILE A 177 -16.60 7.03 16.28
N GLY A 178 -16.14 5.93 15.67
CA GLY A 178 -14.84 5.34 16.01
C GLY A 178 -14.86 4.47 17.27
N ALA A 179 -16.03 4.06 17.74
CA ALA A 179 -16.14 3.09 18.83
C ALA A 179 -15.40 1.79 18.46
N VAL A 180 -14.54 1.30 19.36
CA VAL A 180 -13.68 0.14 19.14
C VAL A 180 -14.11 -1.04 20.00
N PHE A 181 -14.14 -2.21 19.36
CA PHE A 181 -14.56 -3.46 19.96
C PHE A 181 -13.53 -4.56 19.69
N ARG A 182 -13.43 -5.53 20.59
CA ARG A 182 -12.70 -6.77 20.36
C ARG A 182 -13.68 -7.85 19.94
N ILE A 183 -13.39 -8.54 18.83
CA ILE A 183 -14.19 -9.67 18.37
C ILE A 183 -13.80 -10.89 19.22
N GLU A 184 -14.73 -11.41 20.02
CA GLU A 184 -14.49 -12.57 20.88
C GLU A 184 -14.77 -13.87 20.15
N SER A 185 -15.88 -13.93 19.41
CA SER A 185 -16.23 -15.10 18.61
C SER A 185 -17.17 -14.73 17.45
N VAL A 186 -17.15 -15.57 16.42
CA VAL A 186 -18.10 -15.53 15.31
C VAL A 186 -18.65 -16.94 15.14
N THR A 187 -19.92 -17.14 15.45
CA THR A 187 -20.58 -18.46 15.44
C THR A 187 -21.85 -18.42 14.59
N SER A 188 -22.29 -19.58 14.11
CA SER A 188 -23.60 -19.70 13.44
C SER A 188 -24.65 -20.20 14.43
N ASP A 189 -25.83 -19.61 14.38
CA ASP A 189 -27.02 -19.97 15.16
C ASP A 189 -28.25 -20.02 14.23
N THR A 190 -29.37 -20.56 14.72
CA THR A 190 -30.63 -20.61 13.97
C THR A 190 -31.75 -19.95 14.78
N ILE A 191 -32.28 -18.84 14.27
CA ILE A 191 -33.38 -18.09 14.91
C ILE A 191 -34.58 -18.14 13.97
N ASP A 192 -35.71 -18.69 14.42
CA ASP A 192 -36.95 -18.80 13.65
C ASP A 192 -36.76 -19.38 12.23
N LYS A 193 -35.95 -20.44 12.12
CA LYS A 193 -35.56 -21.14 10.86
C LYS A 193 -34.68 -20.32 9.92
N THR A 194 -34.18 -19.17 10.35
CA THR A 194 -33.20 -18.36 9.61
C THR A 194 -31.82 -18.63 10.19
N GLU A 195 -30.84 -18.94 9.33
CA GLU A 195 -29.44 -19.02 9.74
C GLU A 195 -28.93 -17.63 10.06
N VAL A 196 -28.43 -17.43 11.27
CA VAL A 196 -27.94 -16.14 11.78
C VAL A 196 -26.51 -16.34 12.25
N VAL A 197 -25.59 -15.51 11.75
CA VAL A 197 -24.24 -15.46 12.29
C VAL A 197 -24.24 -14.53 13.50
N VAL A 198 -23.86 -15.06 14.66
CA VAL A 198 -23.73 -14.30 15.90
C VAL A 198 -22.29 -13.85 16.06
N VAL A 199 -22.08 -12.54 16.11
CA VAL A 199 -20.78 -11.93 16.34
C VAL A 199 -20.76 -11.41 17.77
N GLN A 200 -20.02 -12.09 18.63
CA GLN A 200 -19.81 -11.66 20.01
C GLN A 200 -18.62 -10.73 20.07
N MET A 201 -18.81 -9.58 20.71
CA MET A 201 -17.78 -8.58 20.86
C MET A 201 -17.89 -7.86 22.19
N LYS A 202 -16.78 -7.30 22.64
CA LYS A 202 -16.73 -6.49 23.86
C LYS A 202 -16.08 -5.14 23.61
N THR A 203 -16.53 -4.12 24.33
CA THR A 203 -15.84 -2.83 24.34
C THR A 203 -14.45 -2.97 24.97
N THR A 204 -13.49 -2.17 24.50
CA THR A 204 -12.10 -2.24 24.99
C THR A 204 -11.42 -0.87 24.96
N ASN A 205 -10.59 -0.61 25.98
CA ASN A 205 -9.75 0.59 26.05
C ASN A 205 -8.62 0.59 25.02
N GLU A 206 -8.29 -0.56 24.44
CA GLU A 206 -7.19 -0.67 23.48
C GLU A 206 -7.41 0.20 22.24
N GLY A 207 -8.66 0.55 21.92
CA GLY A 207 -8.96 1.54 20.86
C GLY A 207 -8.47 2.95 21.19
N LYS A 208 -8.58 3.36 22.46
CA LYS A 208 -7.98 4.61 22.94
C LYS A 208 -6.47 4.51 22.91
N ASP A 209 -5.88 3.39 23.32
CA ASP A 209 -4.42 3.22 23.20
C ASP A 209 -3.99 3.36 21.74
N VAL A 210 -4.71 2.77 20.78
CA VAL A 210 -4.43 2.92 19.34
C VAL A 210 -4.64 4.36 18.84
N LEU A 211 -5.69 5.06 19.28
CA LEU A 211 -5.98 6.43 18.87
C LEU A 211 -5.03 7.44 19.51
N GLU A 212 -4.76 7.31 20.81
CA GLU A 212 -3.75 8.07 21.52
C GLU A 212 -2.40 7.77 20.93
N GLU A 213 -2.09 6.53 20.57
CA GLU A 213 -0.86 6.19 19.87
C GLU A 213 -0.81 6.79 18.46
N TYR A 214 -1.92 6.87 17.74
CA TYR A 214 -1.98 7.60 16.47
C TYR A 214 -1.81 9.11 16.67
N GLN A 215 -2.42 9.67 17.72
CA GLN A 215 -2.26 11.06 18.08
C GLN A 215 -0.84 11.35 18.56
N ASN A 216 -0.23 10.45 19.33
CA ASN A 216 1.12 10.53 19.85
C ASN A 216 2.14 10.34 18.72
N GLN A 217 1.87 9.45 17.75
CA GLN A 217 2.61 9.38 16.48
C GLN A 217 2.59 10.73 15.76
N ASN A 218 1.46 11.44 15.81
CA ASN A 218 1.34 12.79 15.26
C ASN A 218 1.85 13.88 16.21
N ARG A 219 2.10 13.60 17.50
CA ARG A 219 2.69 14.56 18.47
C ARG A 219 4.18 14.84 18.19
N GLU A 220 4.82 14.16 17.22
CA GLU A 220 6.06 14.67 16.64
C GLU A 220 5.84 16.05 15.98
N GLU A 221 4.63 16.34 15.48
CA GLU A 221 4.25 17.68 15.04
C GLU A 221 3.95 18.53 16.29
N MET A 222 5.00 19.13 16.87
CA MET A 222 4.91 20.07 17.99
C MET A 222 4.05 21.33 17.72
N VAL A 223 3.52 21.45 16.50
CA VAL A 223 2.77 22.58 16.05
C VAL A 223 1.31 22.16 15.92
N VAL A 224 0.48 22.79 16.72
CA VAL A 224 -0.97 22.72 16.56
C VAL A 224 -1.34 23.57 15.35
N GLU A 225 -1.42 22.92 14.19
CA GLU A 225 -2.07 23.50 13.03
C GLU A 225 -3.59 23.46 13.22
N SER A 226 -4.30 24.32 12.48
CA SER A 226 -5.75 24.28 12.53
C SER A 226 -6.30 22.94 11.99
N PRO A 227 -7.50 22.53 12.42
CA PRO A 227 -8.16 21.35 11.87
C PRO A 227 -8.28 21.37 10.34
N THR A 228 -8.44 22.56 9.73
CA THR A 228 -8.53 22.73 8.28
C THR A 228 -7.22 22.38 7.58
N ILE A 229 -6.08 22.79 8.14
CA ILE A 229 -4.76 22.47 7.58
C ILE A 229 -4.42 21.00 7.85
N MET A 230 -4.76 20.47 9.03
CA MET A 230 -4.57 19.06 9.36
C MET A 230 -5.36 18.13 8.41
N LEU A 231 -6.53 18.58 7.94
CA LEU A 231 -7.32 17.89 6.92
C LEU A 231 -6.53 17.63 5.63
N CYS A 232 -5.69 18.59 5.22
CA CYS A 232 -4.84 18.45 4.04
C CYS A 232 -3.81 17.32 4.22
N THR A 233 -3.24 17.21 5.43
CA THR A 233 -2.33 16.11 5.81
C THR A 233 -3.04 14.76 5.80
N ILE A 234 -4.27 14.70 6.31
CA ILE A 234 -5.08 13.47 6.31
C ILE A 234 -5.43 13.05 4.88
N LEU A 235 -5.93 13.98 4.05
CA LEU A 235 -6.24 13.74 2.63
C LEU A 235 -5.03 13.15 1.89
N LYS A 236 -3.84 13.70 2.11
CA LYS A 236 -2.60 13.18 1.55
C LYS A 236 -2.32 11.75 2.02
N ARG A 237 -2.43 11.47 3.33
CA ARG A 237 -2.21 10.13 3.89
C ARG A 237 -3.20 9.10 3.34
N MET A 238 -4.39 9.52 2.96
CA MET A 238 -5.40 8.70 2.28
C MET A 238 -5.15 8.54 0.77
N GLY A 239 -4.06 9.06 0.23
CA GLY A 239 -3.75 9.03 -1.20
C GLY A 239 -4.57 10.02 -2.04
N LYS A 240 -5.37 10.90 -1.41
CA LYS A 240 -6.19 11.93 -2.07
C LYS A 240 -5.36 13.22 -2.26
N LEU A 241 -4.22 13.09 -2.94
CA LEU A 241 -3.26 14.18 -3.16
C LEU A 241 -3.88 15.39 -3.86
N ASP A 242 -4.65 15.16 -4.93
CA ASP A 242 -5.28 16.24 -5.70
C ASP A 242 -6.29 17.05 -4.87
N GLN A 243 -7.05 16.38 -4.01
CA GLN A 243 -7.99 17.03 -3.10
C GLN A 243 -7.27 17.85 -2.03
N SER A 244 -6.17 17.30 -1.48
CA SER A 244 -5.30 18.03 -0.54
C SER A 244 -4.74 19.30 -1.20
N TYR A 245 -4.29 19.19 -2.45
CA TYR A 245 -3.76 20.29 -3.23
C TYR A 245 -4.80 21.38 -3.50
N GLN A 246 -5.97 21.01 -4.03
CA GLN A 246 -7.06 21.95 -4.31
C GLN A 246 -7.53 22.68 -3.05
N LEU A 247 -7.58 21.97 -1.91
CA LEU A 247 -7.93 22.59 -0.65
C LEU A 247 -6.87 23.61 -0.20
N LEU A 248 -5.58 23.27 -0.30
CA LEU A 248 -4.50 24.20 0.03
C LEU A 248 -4.47 25.43 -0.88
N GLU A 249 -4.73 25.29 -2.19
CA GLU A 249 -4.85 26.43 -3.10
C GLU A 249 -6.03 27.34 -2.75
N ARG A 250 -7.20 26.77 -2.47
CA ARG A 250 -8.37 27.55 -2.01
C ARG A 250 -8.08 28.30 -0.72
N LEU A 251 -7.36 27.69 0.21
CA LEU A 251 -6.95 28.33 1.47
C LEU A 251 -5.89 29.42 1.23
N LEU A 252 -5.05 29.28 0.20
CA LEU A 252 -4.10 30.33 -0.17
C LEU A 252 -4.81 31.57 -0.71
N ASP A 253 -5.84 31.39 -1.55
CA ASP A 253 -6.63 32.49 -2.12
C ASP A 253 -7.58 33.12 -1.08
N HIS A 254 -8.18 32.28 -0.23
CA HIS A 254 -9.15 32.69 0.79
C HIS A 254 -8.82 32.05 2.16
N PRO A 255 -7.88 32.63 2.91
CA PRO A 255 -7.37 32.02 4.15
C PRO A 255 -8.42 31.85 5.25
N ASN A 256 -9.49 32.64 5.28
CA ASN A 256 -10.57 32.53 6.28
C ASN A 256 -10.08 32.49 7.75
N GLY A 257 -8.99 33.21 8.06
CA GLY A 257 -8.38 33.25 9.39
C GLY A 257 -7.30 32.20 9.65
N GLU A 258 -6.99 31.36 8.65
CA GLU A 258 -5.91 30.37 8.72
C GLU A 258 -4.51 31.02 8.59
N ASN A 259 -3.52 30.43 9.25
CA ASN A 259 -2.15 30.94 9.24
C ASN A 259 -1.47 30.65 7.88
N LEU A 260 -1.13 31.71 7.14
CA LEU A 260 -0.46 31.62 5.84
C LEU A 260 0.89 30.89 5.90
N VAL A 261 1.64 31.02 7.00
CA VAL A 261 2.91 30.29 7.19
C VAL A 261 2.67 28.78 7.15
N HIS A 262 1.60 28.32 7.80
CA HIS A 262 1.24 26.91 7.81
C HIS A 262 0.77 26.41 6.44
N ILE A 263 -0.03 27.22 5.72
CA ILE A 263 -0.50 26.90 4.37
C ILE A 263 0.68 26.76 3.41
N HIS A 264 1.60 27.74 3.39
CA HIS A 264 2.79 27.68 2.54
C HIS A 264 3.70 26.50 2.90
N ASN A 265 3.92 26.20 4.19
CA ASN A 265 4.70 25.04 4.58
C ASN A 265 4.05 23.72 4.11
N ARG A 266 2.73 23.57 4.25
CA ARG A 266 2.03 22.36 3.77
C ARG A 266 2.05 22.25 2.25
N LEU A 267 1.88 23.36 1.50
CA LEU A 267 2.10 23.38 0.05
C LEU A 267 3.51 22.94 -0.32
N GLY A 268 4.52 23.45 0.38
CA GLY A 268 5.92 23.05 0.17
C GLY A 268 6.15 21.55 0.37
N ILE A 269 5.56 20.96 1.42
CA ILE A 269 5.62 19.51 1.66
C ILE A 269 4.91 18.75 0.53
N THR A 270 3.72 19.17 0.11
CA THR A 270 2.96 18.52 -0.97
C THR A 270 3.73 18.55 -2.29
N TYR A 271 4.31 19.69 -2.66
CA TYR A 271 5.15 19.82 -3.86
C TYR A 271 6.41 18.95 -3.82
N LYS A 272 7.04 18.81 -2.64
CA LYS A 272 8.17 17.90 -2.45
C LYS A 272 7.77 16.44 -2.71
N ASP A 273 6.59 16.05 -2.26
CA ASP A 273 6.09 14.67 -2.39
C ASP A 273 5.76 14.34 -3.86
N VAL A 274 5.30 15.31 -4.67
CA VAL A 274 5.12 15.16 -6.13
C VAL A 274 6.39 15.45 -6.95
N HIS A 275 7.57 15.44 -6.30
CA HIS A 275 8.88 15.67 -6.93
C HIS A 275 9.07 17.05 -7.59
N GLN A 276 8.21 18.02 -7.33
CA GLN A 276 8.33 19.40 -7.82
C GLN A 276 9.17 20.24 -6.86
N TYR A 277 10.45 19.93 -6.81
CA TYR A 277 11.33 20.44 -5.76
C TYR A 277 11.55 21.96 -5.77
N ASP A 278 11.51 22.62 -6.93
CA ASP A 278 11.71 24.07 -7.02
C ASP A 278 10.50 24.84 -6.47
N LEU A 279 9.28 24.37 -6.78
CA LEU A 279 8.05 24.91 -6.20
C LEU A 279 8.00 24.67 -4.69
N ALA A 280 8.40 23.48 -4.24
CA ALA A 280 8.51 23.18 -2.82
C ALA A 280 9.40 24.19 -2.08
N LEU A 281 10.58 24.48 -2.64
CA LEU A 281 11.52 25.42 -2.06
C LEU A 281 10.94 26.85 -2.01
N LYS A 282 10.29 27.29 -3.09
CA LYS A 282 9.63 28.60 -3.15
C LYS A 282 8.60 28.76 -2.04
N HIS A 283 7.75 27.75 -1.82
CA HIS A 283 6.75 27.81 -0.75
C HIS A 283 7.38 27.78 0.65
N PHE A 284 8.45 27.02 0.88
CA PHE A 284 9.18 27.08 2.16
C PHE A 284 9.82 28.45 2.40
N GLU A 285 10.35 29.10 1.37
CA GLU A 285 10.92 30.45 1.47
C GLU A 285 9.85 31.50 1.76
N GLN A 286 8.69 31.40 1.09
CA GLN A 286 7.54 32.25 1.39
C GLN A 286 7.04 32.06 2.83
N ALA A 287 6.96 30.83 3.33
CA ALA A 287 6.59 30.56 4.71
C ALA A 287 7.56 31.24 5.71
N LEU A 288 8.87 31.15 5.46
CA LEU A 288 9.89 31.80 6.29
C LEU A 288 9.84 33.33 6.21
N GLN A 289 9.55 33.91 5.05
CA GLN A 289 9.38 35.36 4.89
C GLN A 289 8.17 35.89 5.67
N LEU A 290 7.10 35.10 5.76
CA LEU A 290 5.88 35.45 6.49
C LEU A 290 5.96 35.14 7.99
N THR A 291 7.01 34.45 8.45
CA THR A 291 7.18 34.09 9.85
C THR A 291 7.51 35.32 10.68
N ASP A 292 6.70 35.59 11.71
CA ASP A 292 7.03 36.58 12.73
C ASP A 292 8.01 35.97 13.76
N PHE A 293 9.28 36.32 13.62
CA PHE A 293 10.32 35.86 14.53
C PHE A 293 10.25 36.49 15.93
N SER A 294 9.35 37.43 16.21
CA SER A 294 9.10 37.91 17.57
C SER A 294 8.27 36.91 18.39
N ASP A 295 7.44 36.10 17.74
CA ASP A 295 6.57 35.09 18.35
C ASP A 295 7.33 33.74 18.56
N PRO A 296 7.48 33.27 19.82
CA PRO A 296 8.10 31.98 20.11
C PRO A 296 7.45 30.79 19.39
N SER A 297 6.13 30.81 19.19
CA SER A 297 5.41 29.72 18.51
C SER A 297 5.78 29.64 17.02
N GLN A 298 5.94 30.79 16.37
CA GLN A 298 6.35 30.87 14.98
C GLN A 298 7.84 30.59 14.80
N ARG A 299 8.70 30.97 15.75
CA ARG A 299 10.12 30.54 15.75
C ARG A 299 10.26 29.03 15.83
N LYS A 300 9.46 28.36 16.67
CA LYS A 300 9.38 26.90 16.72
C LYS A 300 8.92 26.34 15.36
N TYR A 301 7.88 26.92 14.75
CA TYR A 301 7.40 26.51 13.43
C TYR A 301 8.48 26.64 12.34
N ALA A 302 9.24 27.74 12.35
CA ALA A 302 10.33 27.98 11.41
C ALA A 302 11.43 26.91 11.49
N ALA A 303 11.71 26.35 12.68
CA ALA A 303 12.61 25.21 12.80
C ALA A 303 12.14 23.99 11.98
N PHE A 304 10.83 23.70 11.98
CA PHE A 304 10.25 22.64 11.14
C PHE A 304 10.33 22.97 9.64
N ILE A 305 10.18 24.24 9.26
CA ILE A 305 10.37 24.66 7.86
C ILE A 305 11.83 24.46 7.41
N HIS A 306 12.81 24.83 8.24
CA HIS A 306 14.24 24.54 7.98
C HIS A 306 14.49 23.03 7.86
N HIS A 307 13.89 22.22 8.74
CA HIS A 307 13.96 20.77 8.63
C HIS A 307 13.38 20.26 7.30
N ASN A 308 12.23 20.77 6.87
CA ASN A 308 11.61 20.41 5.60
C ASN A 308 12.48 20.79 4.39
N LYS A 309 13.16 21.94 4.43
CA LYS A 309 14.20 22.30 3.45
C LYS A 309 15.35 21.31 3.48
N GLY A 310 15.83 20.90 4.67
CA GLY A 310 16.84 19.86 4.82
C GLY A 310 16.42 18.53 4.15
N LEU A 311 15.17 18.11 4.32
CA LEU A 311 14.62 16.91 3.65
C LEU A 311 14.60 17.07 2.12
N LEU A 312 14.28 18.27 1.62
CA LEU A 312 14.30 18.57 0.19
C LEU A 312 15.71 18.45 -0.40
N TYR A 313 16.70 19.06 0.25
CA TYR A 313 18.12 18.96 -0.15
C TYR A 313 18.63 17.51 -0.07
N ALA A 314 18.21 16.75 0.96
CA ALA A 314 18.52 15.34 1.09
C ALA A 314 17.99 14.51 -0.12
N LYS A 315 16.76 14.78 -0.57
CA LYS A 315 16.18 14.14 -1.76
C LYS A 315 16.91 14.50 -3.05
N ARG A 316 17.45 15.73 -3.15
CA ARG A 316 18.35 16.16 -4.24
C ARG A 316 19.77 15.58 -4.14
N LYS A 317 20.06 14.74 -3.12
CA LYS A 317 21.40 14.20 -2.81
C LYS A 317 22.44 15.28 -2.45
N GLN A 318 21.98 16.47 -2.08
CA GLN A 318 22.82 17.57 -1.60
C GLN A 318 22.99 17.44 -0.08
N HIS A 319 23.83 16.49 0.33
CA HIS A 319 23.93 16.07 1.74
C HIS A 319 24.46 17.15 2.68
N ASP A 320 25.42 17.97 2.23
CA ASP A 320 26.03 19.00 3.08
C ASP A 320 25.04 20.14 3.39
N GLU A 321 24.28 20.59 2.39
CA GLU A 321 23.19 21.55 2.59
C GLU A 321 22.09 20.97 3.50
N ALA A 322 21.73 19.69 3.32
CA ALA A 322 20.76 19.03 4.18
C ALA A 322 21.22 19.05 5.66
N LEU A 323 22.48 18.68 5.93
CA LEU A 323 23.06 18.71 7.27
C LEU A 323 23.07 20.11 7.87
N LYS A 324 23.38 21.14 7.07
CA LYS A 324 23.34 22.54 7.49
C LYS A 324 21.93 22.94 7.94
N PHE A 325 20.91 22.71 7.10
CA PHE A 325 19.52 23.05 7.44
C PHE A 325 18.99 22.26 8.65
N TYR A 326 19.37 20.99 8.82
CA TYR A 326 19.03 20.24 10.03
C TYR A 326 19.72 20.81 11.29
N GLY A 327 20.98 21.20 11.18
CA GLY A 327 21.71 21.83 12.29
C GLY A 327 21.12 23.19 12.70
N GLU A 328 20.72 23.99 11.71
CA GLU A 328 19.98 25.24 11.94
C GLU A 328 18.65 24.98 12.63
N ALA A 329 17.86 24.01 12.15
CA ALA A 329 16.58 23.63 12.74
C ALA A 329 16.72 23.18 14.21
N ILE A 330 17.73 22.35 14.53
CA ILE A 330 18.03 21.95 15.90
C ILE A 330 18.39 23.16 16.75
N THR A 331 19.26 24.05 16.25
CA THR A 331 19.69 25.24 16.98
C THR A 331 18.52 26.18 17.28
N MET A 332 17.60 26.34 16.32
CA MET A 332 16.39 27.14 16.50
C MET A 332 15.47 26.52 17.54
N LEU A 333 15.22 25.22 17.46
CA LEU A 333 14.28 24.55 18.37
C LEU A 333 14.83 24.49 19.81
N THR A 334 16.12 24.22 20.00
CA THR A 334 16.78 24.17 21.31
C THR A 334 16.82 25.52 22.02
N LYS A 335 16.77 26.64 21.29
CA LYS A 335 16.64 27.99 21.89
C LYS A 335 15.28 28.22 22.54
N GLU A 336 14.24 27.56 22.03
CA GLU A 336 12.87 27.77 22.50
C GLU A 336 12.40 26.67 23.47
N ILE A 337 13.02 25.48 23.41
CA ILE A 337 12.61 24.29 24.17
C ILE A 337 13.84 23.50 24.58
N SER A 338 13.96 23.23 25.89
CA SER A 338 15.02 22.38 26.43
C SER A 338 14.78 20.90 26.07
N PRO A 339 15.84 20.14 25.70
CA PRO A 339 15.78 18.68 25.61
C PRO A 339 15.39 18.02 26.95
N PRO A 340 14.79 16.81 26.94
CA PRO A 340 14.47 15.97 25.78
C PRO A 340 13.22 16.45 25.02
N ASN A 341 13.22 16.26 23.70
CA ASN A 341 12.12 16.70 22.83
C ASN A 341 12.00 15.85 21.55
N THR A 342 10.77 15.46 21.18
CA THR A 342 10.49 14.61 20.02
C THR A 342 10.81 15.28 18.67
N GLY A 343 10.61 16.59 18.53
CA GLY A 343 11.00 17.34 17.34
C GLY A 343 12.52 17.38 17.13
N ILE A 344 13.29 17.58 18.22
CA ILE A 344 14.76 17.50 18.16
C ILE A 344 15.20 16.08 17.78
N ALA A 345 14.58 15.05 18.37
CA ALA A 345 14.86 13.65 18.03
C ALA A 345 14.59 13.35 16.53
N GLN A 346 13.50 13.89 15.96
CA GLN A 346 13.21 13.77 14.53
C GLN A 346 14.31 14.39 13.65
N PHE A 347 14.83 15.55 14.05
CA PHE A 347 15.89 16.24 13.31
C PHE A 347 17.21 15.47 13.40
N LEU A 348 17.58 14.96 14.58
CA LEU A 348 18.74 14.09 14.79
C LEU A 348 18.63 12.81 13.96
N SER A 349 17.46 12.17 13.94
CA SER A 349 17.23 10.97 13.13
C SER A 349 17.42 11.23 11.63
N SER A 350 17.04 12.41 11.15
CA SER A 350 17.26 12.81 9.75
C SER A 350 18.74 13.05 9.44
N ILE A 351 19.51 13.60 10.38
CA ILE A 351 20.99 13.65 10.28
C ILE A 351 21.58 12.24 10.25
N GLY A 352 21.11 11.35 11.12
CA GLY A 352 21.51 9.93 11.15
C GLY A 352 21.31 9.24 9.80
N ARG A 353 20.16 9.46 9.15
CA ARG A 353 19.86 8.95 7.80
C ARG A 353 20.82 9.51 6.73
N ILE A 354 21.20 10.79 6.79
CA ILE A 354 22.21 11.34 5.88
C ILE A 354 23.55 10.61 6.04
N TYR A 355 24.02 10.45 7.29
CA TYR A 355 25.27 9.73 7.55
C TYR A 355 25.20 8.26 7.14
N PHE A 356 24.04 7.62 7.28
CA PHE A 356 23.81 6.27 6.77
C PHE A 356 23.96 6.21 5.24
N HIS A 357 23.36 7.14 4.49
CA HIS A 357 23.52 7.21 3.03
C HIS A 357 24.97 7.48 2.59
N GLN A 358 25.73 8.23 3.40
CA GLN A 358 27.17 8.42 3.21
C GLN A 358 28.03 7.22 3.65
N ARG A 359 27.41 6.11 4.10
CA ARG A 359 28.07 4.92 4.68
C ARG A 359 28.92 5.19 5.92
N LYS A 360 28.70 6.32 6.60
CA LYS A 360 29.35 6.69 7.87
C LYS A 360 28.56 6.10 9.04
N TYR A 361 28.54 4.77 9.12
CA TYR A 361 27.63 4.02 10.01
C TYR A 361 27.80 4.34 11.51
N GLN A 362 29.02 4.60 11.98
CA GLN A 362 29.26 4.96 13.39
C GLN A 362 28.59 6.30 13.76
N LYS A 363 28.74 7.32 12.90
CA LYS A 363 28.06 8.61 13.09
C LYS A 363 26.55 8.45 12.99
N ALA A 364 26.08 7.69 12.00
CA ALA A 364 24.65 7.40 11.85
C ALA A 364 24.07 6.74 13.11
N PHE A 365 24.79 5.78 13.68
CA PHE A 365 24.40 5.09 14.90
C PHE A 365 24.30 6.05 16.08
N GLN A 366 25.31 6.90 16.30
CA GLN A 366 25.30 7.88 17.38
C GLN A 366 24.06 8.80 17.31
N TYR A 367 23.82 9.44 16.16
CA TYR A 367 22.66 10.33 16.00
C TYR A 367 21.32 9.59 16.15
N GLN A 368 21.23 8.35 15.69
CA GLN A 368 20.00 7.57 15.81
C GLN A 368 19.78 7.06 17.24
N GLN A 369 20.85 6.76 17.98
CA GLN A 369 20.80 6.39 19.38
C GLN A 369 20.38 7.57 20.25
N ASP A 370 20.98 8.76 20.02
CA ASP A 370 20.59 10.00 20.70
C ASP A 370 19.10 10.31 20.46
N ALA A 371 18.64 10.18 19.20
CA ALA A 371 17.23 10.36 18.85
C ALA A 371 16.31 9.32 19.52
N LEU A 372 16.73 8.05 19.58
CA LEU A 372 15.97 7.00 20.26
C LEU A 372 15.84 7.29 21.76
N GLN A 373 16.94 7.64 22.43
CA GLN A 373 16.93 7.95 23.85
C GLN A 373 15.99 9.12 24.17
N MET A 374 16.06 10.20 23.39
CA MET A 374 15.15 11.34 23.55
C MET A 374 13.68 10.95 23.35
N ARG A 375 13.38 10.04 22.41
CA ARG A 375 12.02 9.52 22.21
C ARG A 375 11.56 8.66 23.38
N GLU A 376 12.42 7.78 23.90
CA GLU A 376 12.13 6.94 25.06
C GLU A 376 11.90 7.75 26.34
N GLU A 377 12.54 8.92 26.48
CA GLU A 377 12.32 9.85 27.59
C GLU A 377 11.01 10.67 27.44
N CYS A 378 10.56 10.93 26.21
CA CYS A 378 9.36 11.74 25.94
C CYS A 378 8.08 10.94 25.71
N LEU A 379 8.17 9.66 25.35
CA LEU A 379 7.06 8.86 24.84
C LEU A 379 6.90 7.55 25.63
N PRO A 380 5.70 6.96 25.66
CA PRO A 380 5.49 5.62 26.19
C PRO A 380 6.41 4.57 25.54
N ALA A 381 6.80 3.54 26.29
CA ALA A 381 7.76 2.52 25.85
C ALA A 381 7.30 1.70 24.64
N ASP A 382 6.00 1.70 24.36
CA ASP A 382 5.30 0.99 23.30
C ASP A 382 4.87 1.89 22.14
N HIS A 383 5.35 3.14 22.12
CA HIS A 383 5.00 4.09 21.10
C HIS A 383 5.53 3.68 19.71
N LEU A 384 4.66 3.59 18.69
CA LEU A 384 4.92 3.19 17.31
C LEU A 384 6.04 3.98 16.64
N VAL A 385 6.28 5.24 17.02
CA VAL A 385 7.45 6.00 16.50
C VAL A 385 8.77 5.31 16.85
N LEU A 386 8.85 4.59 17.97
CA LEU A 386 10.01 3.78 18.32
C LEU A 386 10.27 2.69 17.27
N ALA A 387 9.25 2.20 16.56
CA ALA A 387 9.45 1.26 15.45
C ALA A 387 10.28 1.88 14.31
N PHE A 388 10.12 3.18 14.02
CA PHE A 388 11.00 3.87 13.06
C PHE A 388 12.42 3.97 13.59
N SER A 389 12.59 4.30 14.88
CA SER A 389 13.91 4.36 15.50
C SER A 389 14.64 3.01 15.41
N TYR A 390 13.96 1.92 15.78
CA TYR A 390 14.49 0.56 15.70
C TYR A 390 14.78 0.14 14.25
N ALA A 391 13.91 0.48 13.29
CA ALA A 391 14.16 0.16 11.88
C ALA A 391 15.41 0.86 11.33
N ASP A 392 15.61 2.14 11.65
CA ASP A 392 16.80 2.89 11.24
C ASP A 392 18.09 2.31 11.88
N ILE A 393 18.06 1.93 13.17
CA ILE A 393 19.19 1.25 13.82
C ILE A 393 19.46 -0.12 13.17
N GLY A 394 18.40 -0.89 12.89
CA GLY A 394 18.52 -2.15 12.16
C GLY A 394 19.16 -1.98 10.78
N ASN A 395 18.77 -0.94 10.05
CA ASN A 395 19.36 -0.60 8.75
C ASN A 395 20.86 -0.28 8.88
N ILE A 396 21.27 0.44 9.93
CA ILE A 396 22.68 0.74 10.20
C ILE A 396 23.47 -0.54 10.45
N TYR A 397 22.98 -1.44 11.31
CA TYR A 397 23.63 -2.74 11.55
C TYR A 397 23.68 -3.61 10.29
N ARG A 398 22.62 -3.60 9.46
CA ARG A 398 22.60 -4.30 8.17
C ARG A 398 23.68 -3.74 7.25
N GLY A 399 23.81 -2.41 7.14
CA GLY A 399 24.86 -1.75 6.38
C GLY A 399 26.29 -2.08 6.86
N GLN A 400 26.45 -2.36 8.15
CA GLN A 400 27.69 -2.85 8.77
C GLN A 400 27.91 -4.36 8.61
N ARG A 401 26.96 -5.09 8.00
CA ARG A 401 26.92 -6.56 7.90
C ARG A 401 26.82 -7.28 9.24
N ASN A 402 26.35 -6.59 10.29
CA ASN A 402 26.01 -7.21 11.56
C ASN A 402 24.54 -7.65 11.52
N TYR A 403 24.29 -8.74 10.80
CA TYR A 403 22.92 -9.14 10.46
C TYR A 403 22.09 -9.64 11.65
N GLU A 404 22.72 -10.24 12.66
CA GLU A 404 22.01 -10.69 13.87
C GLU A 404 21.41 -9.51 14.64
N GLN A 405 22.20 -8.45 14.85
CA GLN A 405 21.71 -7.22 15.48
C GLN A 405 20.68 -6.52 14.59
N ALA A 406 20.89 -6.49 13.28
CA ALA A 406 19.90 -5.96 12.35
C ALA A 406 18.55 -6.69 12.47
N LEU A 407 18.55 -8.03 12.49
CA LEU A 407 17.35 -8.83 12.69
C LEU A 407 16.69 -8.56 14.05
N HIS A 408 17.48 -8.43 15.12
CA HIS A 408 16.96 -8.10 16.44
C HIS A 408 16.14 -6.80 16.42
N TYR A 409 16.73 -5.72 15.90
CA TYR A 409 16.05 -4.41 15.84
C TYR A 409 14.90 -4.38 14.83
N HIS A 410 15.04 -4.99 13.65
CA HIS A 410 13.94 -5.04 12.68
C HIS A 410 12.76 -5.89 13.18
N LYS A 411 13.00 -7.01 13.88
CA LYS A 411 11.94 -7.80 14.51
C LYS A 411 11.29 -7.07 15.68
N LYS A 412 12.05 -6.29 16.45
CA LYS A 412 11.49 -5.40 17.49
C LYS A 412 10.54 -4.37 16.88
N ALA A 413 10.92 -3.75 15.76
CA ALA A 413 10.05 -2.84 15.01
C ALA A 413 8.79 -3.54 14.44
N LEU A 414 8.95 -4.77 13.90
CA LEU A 414 7.85 -5.57 13.38
C LEU A 414 6.84 -5.94 14.48
N ALA A 415 7.32 -6.43 15.63
CA ALA A 415 6.49 -6.82 16.77
C ALA A 415 5.69 -5.63 17.31
N LEU A 416 6.32 -4.45 17.38
CA LEU A 416 5.64 -3.23 17.81
C LEU A 416 4.51 -2.85 16.85
N ARG A 417 4.78 -2.89 15.53
CA ARG A 417 3.76 -2.62 14.50
C ARG A 417 2.62 -3.65 14.51
N GLN A 418 2.92 -4.94 14.65
CA GLN A 418 1.91 -6.00 14.70
C GLN A 418 1.02 -5.96 15.94
N ARG A 419 1.53 -5.42 17.05
CA ARG A 419 0.76 -5.30 18.31
C ARG A 419 -0.34 -4.25 18.23
N TYR A 420 -0.07 -3.11 17.59
CA TYR A 420 -0.94 -1.93 17.63
C TYR A 420 -1.63 -1.61 16.30
N LEU A 421 -1.21 -2.23 15.20
CA LEU A 421 -1.85 -2.07 13.91
C LEU A 421 -2.68 -3.29 13.58
N LEU A 422 -3.78 -3.09 12.82
CA LEU A 422 -4.58 -4.19 12.28
C LEU A 422 -3.69 -5.18 11.52
N ALA A 423 -4.07 -6.47 11.51
CA ALA A 423 -3.26 -7.58 11.00
C ALA A 423 -2.74 -7.41 9.56
N ASN A 424 -3.30 -6.47 8.79
CA ASN A 424 -2.88 -6.15 7.44
C ASN A 424 -2.48 -4.68 7.26
N HIS A 425 -2.08 -3.92 8.28
CA HIS A 425 -1.78 -2.50 8.07
C HIS A 425 -0.52 -2.28 7.20
N TYR A 426 -0.57 -1.31 6.28
CA TYR A 426 0.51 -1.07 5.31
C TYR A 426 1.87 -0.81 5.96
N GLN A 427 1.94 -0.19 7.15
CA GLN A 427 3.24 0.06 7.80
C GLN A 427 3.98 -1.23 8.19
N THR A 428 3.25 -2.33 8.39
CA THR A 428 3.83 -3.66 8.64
C THR A 428 4.65 -4.14 7.44
N THR A 429 4.28 -3.74 6.22
CA THR A 429 4.99 -4.10 4.98
C THR A 429 6.44 -3.62 4.98
N TYR A 430 6.72 -2.43 5.53
CA TYR A 430 8.08 -1.89 5.65
C TYR A 430 8.94 -2.74 6.58
N SER A 431 8.40 -3.13 7.75
CA SER A 431 9.11 -4.01 8.68
C SER A 431 9.39 -5.39 8.08
N LEU A 432 8.38 -6.00 7.45
CA LEU A 432 8.53 -7.31 6.80
C LEU A 432 9.61 -7.25 5.73
N ARG A 433 9.62 -6.19 4.92
CA ARG A 433 10.63 -5.98 3.88
C ARG A 433 12.02 -5.76 4.47
N ASP A 434 12.16 -5.02 5.56
CA ASP A 434 13.45 -4.83 6.23
C ASP A 434 14.01 -6.16 6.78
N VAL A 435 13.17 -6.98 7.41
CA VAL A 435 13.53 -8.33 7.85
C VAL A 435 13.92 -9.21 6.66
N GLY A 436 13.13 -9.18 5.58
CA GLY A 436 13.40 -9.94 4.35
C GLY A 436 14.73 -9.55 3.71
N LYS A 437 15.04 -8.25 3.63
CA LYS A 437 16.34 -7.76 3.13
C LYS A 437 17.51 -8.21 3.98
N THR A 438 17.36 -8.22 5.30
CA THR A 438 18.42 -8.71 6.19
C THR A 438 18.67 -10.20 5.99
N TYR A 439 17.62 -11.03 5.90
CA TYR A 439 17.78 -12.45 5.57
C TYR A 439 18.40 -12.66 4.18
N PHE A 440 18.03 -11.84 3.20
CA PHE A 440 18.62 -11.89 1.86
C PHE A 440 20.14 -11.64 1.89
N GLU A 441 20.58 -10.59 2.59
CA GLU A 441 22.00 -10.25 2.73
C GLU A 441 22.80 -11.26 3.59
N MET A 442 22.12 -12.05 4.43
CA MET A 442 22.69 -13.21 5.13
C MET A 442 22.87 -14.45 4.23
N GLY A 443 22.27 -14.48 3.04
CA GLY A 443 22.22 -15.67 2.17
C GLY A 443 21.03 -16.59 2.42
N GLU A 444 20.13 -16.23 3.34
CA GLU A 444 18.95 -17.01 3.72
C GLU A 444 17.76 -16.72 2.78
N HIS A 445 17.93 -17.02 1.49
CA HIS A 445 17.00 -16.63 0.43
C HIS A 445 15.56 -17.14 0.62
N LYS A 446 15.38 -18.34 1.17
CA LYS A 446 14.03 -18.90 1.43
C LYS A 446 13.26 -18.10 2.48
N GLN A 447 13.94 -17.68 3.55
CA GLN A 447 13.33 -16.89 4.61
C GLN A 447 13.04 -15.48 4.10
N ALA A 448 13.98 -14.87 3.37
CA ALA A 448 13.79 -13.57 2.72
C ALA A 448 12.53 -13.57 1.84
N ARG A 449 12.38 -14.60 0.99
CA ARG A 449 11.24 -14.78 0.09
C ARG A 449 9.92 -14.81 0.87
N ARG A 450 9.83 -15.61 1.93
CA ARG A 450 8.64 -15.66 2.80
C ARG A 450 8.23 -14.28 3.31
N TYR A 451 9.17 -13.51 3.87
CA TYR A 451 8.86 -12.17 4.38
C TYR A 451 8.46 -11.18 3.28
N PHE A 452 9.02 -11.30 2.07
CA PHE A 452 8.60 -10.49 0.94
C PHE A 452 7.18 -10.84 0.46
N PHE A 453 6.80 -12.12 0.42
CA PHE A 453 5.43 -12.54 0.11
C PHE A 453 4.43 -12.15 1.21
N ASP A 454 4.80 -12.27 2.49
CA ASP A 454 3.96 -11.77 3.59
C ASP A 454 3.68 -10.26 3.44
N SER A 455 4.70 -9.50 3.00
CA SER A 455 4.55 -8.07 2.68
C SER A 455 3.65 -7.83 1.46
N LEU A 456 3.79 -8.67 0.44
CA LEU A 456 3.02 -8.61 -0.81
C LEU A 456 1.53 -8.87 -0.57
N GLU A 457 1.20 -9.88 0.24
CA GLU A 457 -0.18 -10.22 0.63
C GLU A 457 -0.88 -9.06 1.32
N ILE A 458 -0.16 -8.33 2.18
CA ILE A 458 -0.69 -7.12 2.80
C ILE A 458 -0.93 -6.03 1.74
N ILE A 459 0.03 -5.79 0.84
CA ILE A 459 -0.11 -4.75 -0.19
C ILE A 459 -1.29 -5.05 -1.13
N LYS A 460 -1.53 -6.32 -1.49
CA LYS A 460 -2.68 -6.73 -2.31
C LYS A 460 -4.02 -6.36 -1.68
N LYS A 461 -4.15 -6.46 -0.36
CA LYS A 461 -5.38 -6.08 0.35
C LYS A 461 -5.60 -4.57 0.37
N TRP A 462 -4.52 -3.80 0.32
CA TRP A 462 -4.52 -2.33 0.30
C TRP A 462 -4.31 -1.77 -1.10
N PHE A 463 -4.66 -2.52 -2.15
CA PHE A 463 -4.48 -2.16 -3.56
C PHE A 463 -5.34 -0.96 -4.01
N SER A 464 -5.70 -0.05 -3.10
CA SER A 464 -6.04 1.32 -3.45
C SER A 464 -4.75 2.07 -3.84
N ILE A 465 -4.91 3.02 -4.74
CA ILE A 465 -3.91 3.59 -5.66
C ILE A 465 -2.58 4.07 -4.99
N SER A 466 -2.55 4.28 -3.67
CA SER A 466 -1.37 4.77 -2.93
C SER A 466 -0.19 3.79 -2.81
N PHE A 467 -0.37 2.48 -2.99
CA PHE A 467 0.71 1.49 -2.79
C PHE A 467 1.27 0.88 -4.07
N LYS A 468 0.73 1.25 -5.24
CA LYS A 468 1.18 0.73 -6.55
C LYS A 468 2.68 0.97 -6.77
N ASP A 469 3.21 2.11 -6.36
CA ASP A 469 4.62 2.48 -6.54
C ASP A 469 5.59 1.59 -5.75
N SER A 470 5.13 0.95 -4.67
CA SER A 470 5.98 0.08 -3.86
C SER A 470 6.14 -1.31 -4.44
N ILE A 471 5.15 -1.79 -5.23
CA ILE A 471 5.10 -3.15 -5.77
C ILE A 471 6.29 -3.45 -6.69
N PRO A 472 6.67 -2.60 -7.68
CA PRO A 472 7.82 -2.88 -8.54
C PRO A 472 9.10 -3.16 -7.76
N SER A 473 9.33 -2.40 -6.68
CA SER A 473 10.51 -2.56 -5.84
C SER A 473 10.48 -3.82 -4.97
N LEU A 474 9.29 -4.25 -4.54
CA LEU A 474 9.12 -5.49 -3.77
C LEU A 474 9.25 -6.71 -4.68
N LEU A 475 8.67 -6.66 -5.88
CA LEU A 475 8.84 -7.72 -6.88
C LEU A 475 10.31 -7.87 -7.30
N GLU A 476 11.07 -6.78 -7.35
CA GLU A 476 12.52 -6.84 -7.57
C GLU A 476 13.26 -7.52 -6.42
N ASP A 477 12.88 -7.22 -5.18
CA ASP A 477 13.46 -7.86 -4.00
C ASP A 477 13.14 -9.36 -3.99
N ILE A 478 11.93 -9.75 -4.41
CA ILE A 478 11.52 -11.15 -4.61
C ILE A 478 12.37 -11.80 -5.71
N ASP A 479 12.51 -11.16 -6.87
CA ASP A 479 13.29 -11.69 -8.00
C ASP A 479 14.73 -12.01 -7.60
N LYS A 480 15.35 -11.17 -6.76
CA LYS A 480 16.70 -11.38 -6.23
C LYS A 480 16.82 -12.61 -5.34
N THR A 481 15.75 -13.04 -4.68
CA THR A 481 15.77 -14.25 -3.83
C THR A 481 15.80 -15.56 -4.62
N PHE A 482 15.56 -15.51 -5.93
CA PHE A 482 15.63 -16.69 -6.77
C PHE A 482 17.06 -16.92 -7.28
N ASP A 483 17.39 -18.17 -7.55
CA ASP A 483 18.63 -18.50 -8.25
C ASP A 483 18.64 -17.87 -9.65
N VAL A 484 19.80 -17.34 -10.05
CA VAL A 484 20.07 -16.79 -11.38
C VAL A 484 19.80 -17.85 -12.45
N ASP A 485 20.17 -19.10 -12.16
CA ASP A 485 19.79 -20.25 -12.94
C ASP A 485 18.45 -20.79 -12.43
N ALA A 486 17.37 -20.31 -13.03
CA ALA A 486 16.00 -20.70 -12.69
C ALA A 486 15.80 -22.23 -12.67
N SER A 487 16.57 -22.98 -13.46
CA SER A 487 16.47 -24.45 -13.52
C SER A 487 16.87 -25.14 -12.20
N LYS A 488 17.72 -24.50 -11.39
CA LYS A 488 18.16 -25.02 -10.08
C LYS A 488 17.14 -24.80 -8.97
N ASP A 489 16.19 -23.88 -9.15
CA ASP A 489 15.11 -23.58 -8.20
C ASP A 489 13.73 -23.85 -8.84
N ALA A 490 13.56 -25.08 -9.36
CA ALA A 490 12.34 -25.57 -9.99
C ALA A 490 11.36 -26.25 -9.00
N SER A 491 11.40 -25.88 -7.71
CA SER A 491 10.46 -26.40 -6.72
C SER A 491 9.03 -25.91 -6.98
N ALA A 492 8.02 -26.68 -6.55
CA ALA A 492 6.61 -26.30 -6.73
C ALA A 492 6.29 -24.95 -6.07
N ASP A 493 6.85 -24.69 -4.88
CA ASP A 493 6.71 -23.42 -4.17
C ASP A 493 7.35 -22.26 -4.95
N SER A 494 8.59 -22.45 -5.44
CA SER A 494 9.28 -21.43 -6.27
C SER A 494 8.50 -21.10 -7.54
N LEU A 495 7.93 -22.12 -8.20
CA LEU A 495 7.10 -21.92 -9.39
C LEU A 495 5.84 -21.12 -9.06
N ARG A 496 5.14 -21.47 -7.97
CA ARG A 496 3.95 -20.73 -7.50
C ARG A 496 4.29 -19.27 -7.25
N ASP A 497 5.35 -19.02 -6.49
CA ASP A 497 5.81 -17.67 -6.14
C ASP A 497 6.14 -16.83 -7.39
N ARG A 498 6.78 -17.41 -8.41
CA ARG A 498 7.09 -16.71 -9.68
C ARG A 498 5.85 -16.41 -10.52
N LEU A 499 4.88 -17.33 -10.55
CA LEU A 499 3.61 -17.12 -11.24
C LEU A 499 2.82 -15.98 -10.58
N GLU A 500 2.78 -15.96 -9.26
CA GLU A 500 2.14 -14.89 -8.49
C GLU A 500 2.80 -13.53 -8.75
N ALA A 501 4.13 -13.46 -8.73
CA ALA A 501 4.87 -12.24 -9.07
C ALA A 501 4.63 -11.78 -10.52
N LEU A 502 4.46 -12.72 -11.47
CA LEU A 502 4.13 -12.42 -12.87
C LEU A 502 2.74 -11.78 -12.98
N GLU A 503 1.73 -12.36 -12.32
CA GLU A 503 0.36 -11.86 -12.35
C GLU A 503 0.27 -10.43 -11.79
N LEU A 504 0.95 -10.16 -10.68
CA LEU A 504 0.96 -8.83 -10.08
C LEU A 504 1.65 -7.79 -10.96
N GLN A 505 2.76 -8.14 -11.61
CA GLN A 505 3.43 -7.22 -12.52
C GLN A 505 2.51 -6.76 -13.67
N ARG A 506 1.57 -7.61 -14.12
CA ARG A 506 0.59 -7.26 -15.16
C ARG A 506 -0.47 -6.27 -14.67
N GLN A 507 -0.75 -6.26 -13.37
CA GLN A 507 -1.76 -5.39 -12.75
C GLN A 507 -1.19 -4.02 -12.36
N VAL A 508 0.14 -3.87 -12.31
CA VAL A 508 0.80 -2.62 -11.95
C VAL A 508 1.04 -1.76 -13.20
N GLU A 509 0.48 -0.56 -13.20
CA GLU A 509 0.70 0.46 -14.23
C GLU A 509 1.65 1.55 -13.71
N PRO A 510 2.61 2.03 -14.54
CA PRO A 510 2.92 1.55 -15.88
C PRO A 510 3.61 0.18 -15.84
N VAL A 511 3.28 -0.69 -16.81
CA VAL A 511 3.85 -2.03 -16.89
C VAL A 511 5.33 -1.92 -17.28
N ASP A 512 6.23 -2.37 -16.39
CA ASP A 512 7.63 -2.56 -16.75
C ASP A 512 7.76 -3.83 -17.59
N TYR A 513 7.63 -3.63 -18.90
CA TYR A 513 7.66 -4.73 -19.84
C TYR A 513 9.02 -5.44 -19.91
N SER A 514 10.13 -4.75 -19.62
CA SER A 514 11.45 -5.39 -19.62
C SER A 514 11.53 -6.43 -18.50
N ARG A 515 11.03 -6.09 -17.31
CA ARG A 515 10.90 -7.03 -16.19
C ARG A 515 9.87 -8.12 -16.46
N LEU A 516 8.75 -7.78 -17.11
CA LEU A 516 7.73 -8.74 -17.49
C LEU A 516 8.31 -9.84 -18.40
N ILE A 517 9.07 -9.44 -19.42
CA ILE A 517 9.79 -10.35 -20.31
C ILE A 517 10.79 -11.20 -19.53
N TYR A 518 11.59 -10.59 -18.65
CA TYR A 518 12.54 -11.32 -17.81
C TYR A 518 11.86 -12.43 -17.00
N ARG A 519 10.73 -12.15 -16.33
CA ARG A 519 10.00 -13.18 -15.55
C ARG A 519 9.44 -14.30 -16.42
N LEU A 520 8.96 -13.97 -17.62
CA LEU A 520 8.52 -14.98 -18.58
C LEU A 520 9.68 -15.90 -18.98
N ASP A 521 10.88 -15.36 -19.23
CA ASP A 521 12.06 -16.16 -19.57
C ASP A 521 12.50 -17.10 -18.43
N GLN A 522 12.38 -16.64 -17.18
CA GLN A 522 12.64 -17.47 -16.01
C GLN A 522 11.70 -18.68 -15.97
N LEU A 523 10.40 -18.47 -16.23
CA LEU A 523 9.41 -19.55 -16.31
C LEU A 523 9.70 -20.51 -17.48
N VAL A 524 10.07 -19.97 -18.65
CA VAL A 524 10.46 -20.76 -19.83
C VAL A 524 11.61 -21.72 -19.48
N SER A 525 12.62 -21.25 -18.76
CA SER A 525 13.76 -22.05 -18.30
C SER A 525 13.35 -23.14 -17.30
N ILE A 526 12.50 -22.81 -16.32
CA ILE A 526 11.99 -23.77 -15.33
C ILE A 526 11.18 -24.87 -16.00
N TYR A 527 10.19 -24.51 -16.82
CA TYR A 527 9.34 -25.51 -17.49
C TYR A 527 10.11 -26.39 -18.47
N LYS A 528 11.17 -25.85 -19.09
CA LYS A 528 12.10 -26.65 -19.89
C LYS A 528 12.82 -27.69 -19.03
N HIS A 529 13.34 -27.30 -17.86
CA HIS A 529 14.00 -28.23 -16.93
C HIS A 529 13.03 -29.31 -16.41
N LEU A 530 11.77 -28.93 -16.16
CA LEU A 530 10.69 -29.87 -15.78
C LEU A 530 10.17 -30.72 -16.95
N ASN A 531 10.75 -30.58 -18.15
CA ASN A 531 10.30 -31.24 -19.38
C ASN A 531 8.82 -30.98 -19.75
N ASN A 532 8.25 -29.88 -19.28
CA ASN A 532 6.91 -29.40 -19.64
C ASN A 532 7.02 -28.42 -20.81
N VAL A 533 7.10 -28.99 -22.01
CA VAL A 533 7.36 -28.25 -23.25
C VAL A 533 6.18 -27.34 -23.64
N ASN A 534 4.95 -27.70 -23.27
CA ASN A 534 3.75 -26.93 -23.58
C ASN A 534 3.71 -25.59 -22.85
N ASP A 535 3.92 -25.59 -21.53
CA ASP A 535 3.95 -24.34 -20.75
C ASP A 535 5.18 -23.49 -21.09
N SER A 536 6.34 -24.12 -21.32
CA SER A 536 7.54 -23.42 -21.80
C SER A 536 7.26 -22.71 -23.14
N LEU A 537 6.59 -23.38 -24.09
CA LEU A 537 6.20 -22.77 -25.36
C LEU A 537 5.20 -21.61 -25.14
N LYS A 538 4.19 -21.80 -24.28
CA LYS A 538 3.17 -20.78 -23.96
C LYS A 538 3.81 -19.48 -23.47
N TYR A 539 4.69 -19.55 -22.47
CA TYR A 539 5.33 -18.34 -21.92
C TYR A 539 6.35 -17.71 -22.89
N ALA A 540 7.04 -18.53 -23.70
CA ALA A 540 7.94 -18.02 -24.73
C ALA A 540 7.21 -17.22 -25.82
N LYS A 541 6.00 -17.64 -26.21
CA LYS A 541 5.14 -16.89 -27.15
C LYS A 541 4.72 -15.54 -26.57
N GLN A 542 4.27 -15.52 -25.31
CA GLN A 542 3.89 -14.28 -24.63
C GLN A 542 5.07 -13.29 -24.56
N ALA A 543 6.28 -13.77 -24.26
CA ALA A 543 7.46 -12.91 -24.20
C ALA A 543 7.82 -12.32 -25.58
N LEU A 544 7.65 -13.09 -26.67
CA LEU A 544 7.85 -12.60 -28.04
C LEU A 544 6.81 -11.52 -28.42
N GLU A 545 5.53 -11.73 -28.11
CA GLU A 545 4.45 -10.77 -28.40
C GLU A 545 4.72 -9.43 -27.71
N ILE A 546 5.11 -9.46 -26.43
CA ILE A 546 5.47 -8.27 -25.67
C ILE A 546 6.70 -7.60 -26.27
N GLN A 547 7.76 -8.36 -26.59
CA GLN A 547 8.97 -7.80 -27.20
C GLN A 547 8.66 -7.02 -28.50
N ARG A 548 7.77 -7.56 -29.33
CA ARG A 548 7.34 -6.92 -30.60
C ARG A 548 6.58 -5.62 -30.39
N SER A 549 5.76 -5.53 -29.34
CA SER A 549 4.94 -4.34 -29.12
C SER A 549 5.74 -3.14 -28.63
N ILE A 550 6.85 -3.35 -27.91
CA ILE A 550 7.62 -2.26 -27.29
C ILE A 550 8.84 -1.88 -28.12
N GLN A 551 9.53 -2.88 -28.68
CA GLN A 551 10.78 -2.69 -29.42
C GLN A 551 10.71 -3.42 -30.76
N PRO A 552 9.87 -2.96 -31.70
CA PRO A 552 9.76 -3.58 -33.01
C PRO A 552 11.10 -3.61 -33.77
N ASP A 553 11.98 -2.63 -33.51
CA ASP A 553 13.30 -2.52 -34.14
C ASP A 553 14.41 -3.33 -33.45
N ASN A 554 14.12 -4.04 -32.35
CA ASN A 554 15.09 -4.95 -31.73
C ASN A 554 15.11 -6.30 -32.45
N TYR A 555 15.51 -6.26 -33.72
CA TYR A 555 15.51 -7.38 -34.65
C TYR A 555 16.35 -8.57 -34.14
N LEU A 556 17.42 -8.29 -33.39
CA LEU A 556 18.27 -9.34 -32.81
C LEU A 556 17.51 -10.12 -31.71
N ALA A 557 16.92 -9.42 -30.73
CA ALA A 557 16.17 -10.08 -29.66
C ALA A 557 14.94 -10.84 -30.19
N VAL A 558 14.21 -10.24 -31.15
CA VAL A 558 13.06 -10.88 -31.79
C VAL A 558 13.48 -12.15 -32.53
N SER A 559 14.55 -12.09 -33.34
CA SER A 559 15.02 -13.27 -34.09
C SER A 559 15.56 -14.38 -33.18
N GLN A 560 16.22 -14.05 -32.07
CA GLN A 560 16.69 -15.05 -31.09
C GLN A 560 15.53 -15.76 -30.38
N ARG A 561 14.46 -15.02 -30.04
CA ARG A 561 13.24 -15.61 -29.46
C ARG A 561 12.51 -16.51 -30.45
N LEU A 562 12.45 -16.12 -31.72
CA LEU A 562 11.90 -16.94 -32.79
C LEU A 562 12.69 -18.24 -32.98
N ASP A 563 14.03 -18.18 -32.97
CA ASP A 563 14.86 -19.38 -33.01
C ASP A 563 14.56 -20.33 -31.83
N TYR A 564 14.36 -19.77 -30.64
CA TYR A 564 14.00 -20.55 -29.46
C TYR A 564 12.64 -21.24 -29.63
N LEU A 565 11.61 -20.52 -30.11
CA LEU A 565 10.30 -21.09 -30.41
C LEU A 565 10.40 -22.18 -31.49
N GLY A 566 11.17 -21.94 -32.55
CA GLY A 566 11.43 -22.92 -33.60
C GLY A 566 12.08 -24.19 -33.06
N PHE A 567 13.05 -24.06 -32.15
CA PHE A 567 13.70 -25.19 -31.49
C PHE A 567 12.72 -26.01 -30.65
N MET A 568 11.86 -25.33 -29.87
CA MET A 568 10.85 -25.97 -29.04
C MET A 568 9.78 -26.67 -29.87
N CYS A 569 9.27 -26.05 -30.93
CA CYS A 569 8.33 -26.70 -31.85
C CYS A 569 8.95 -27.92 -32.54
N LYS A 570 10.23 -27.85 -32.92
CA LYS A 570 10.95 -28.96 -33.52
C LYS A 570 11.09 -30.14 -32.56
N SER A 571 11.40 -29.89 -31.28
CA SER A 571 11.49 -30.96 -30.27
C SER A 571 10.15 -31.65 -30.01
N MET A 572 9.03 -30.92 -30.14
CA MET A 572 7.66 -31.46 -30.10
C MET A 572 7.22 -32.17 -31.40
N ARG A 573 8.11 -32.28 -32.40
CA ARG A 573 7.79 -32.75 -33.77
C ARG A 573 6.71 -31.94 -34.49
N ASN A 574 6.43 -30.72 -34.03
CA ASN A 574 5.61 -29.77 -34.76
C ASN A 574 6.47 -29.03 -35.78
N LEU A 575 6.81 -29.75 -36.86
CA LEU A 575 7.79 -29.30 -37.86
C LEU A 575 7.28 -28.11 -38.71
N ASN A 576 5.95 -27.91 -38.79
CA ASN A 576 5.38 -26.79 -39.54
C ASN A 576 5.55 -25.47 -38.77
N ASP A 577 5.18 -25.45 -37.48
CA ASP A 577 5.39 -24.26 -36.65
C ASP A 577 6.89 -23.97 -36.44
N ALA A 578 7.71 -25.02 -36.32
CA ALA A 578 9.16 -24.87 -36.23
C ALA A 578 9.74 -24.17 -37.46
N LEU A 579 9.29 -24.59 -38.66
CA LEU A 579 9.72 -24.00 -39.92
C LEU A 579 9.26 -22.54 -40.01
N MET A 580 8.00 -22.26 -39.67
CA MET A 580 7.43 -20.91 -39.66
C MET A 580 8.28 -19.94 -38.81
N TYR A 581 8.62 -20.32 -37.58
CA TYR A 581 9.43 -19.47 -36.70
C TYR A 581 10.87 -19.28 -37.20
N TYR A 582 11.50 -20.33 -37.75
CA TYR A 582 12.86 -20.21 -38.27
C TYR A 582 12.94 -19.39 -39.57
N GLU A 583 11.97 -19.52 -40.46
CA GLU A 583 11.89 -18.73 -41.68
C GLU A 583 11.63 -17.24 -41.36
N GLU A 584 10.78 -16.96 -40.38
CA GLU A 584 10.57 -15.59 -39.90
C GLU A 584 11.84 -15.00 -39.26
N ALA A 585 12.55 -15.76 -38.42
CA ALA A 585 13.83 -15.32 -37.85
C ALA A 585 14.89 -15.04 -38.92
N LEU A 586 14.93 -15.89 -39.95
CA LEU A 586 15.82 -15.76 -41.11
C LEU A 586 15.52 -14.49 -41.90
N ASP A 587 14.24 -14.22 -42.21
CA ASP A 587 13.81 -13.03 -42.96
C ASP A 587 14.15 -11.73 -42.21
N ILE A 588 13.88 -11.67 -40.90
CA ILE A 588 14.25 -10.52 -40.07
C ILE A 588 15.77 -10.27 -40.12
N ARG A 589 16.58 -11.33 -39.97
CA ARG A 589 18.05 -11.21 -40.02
C ARG A 589 18.56 -10.82 -41.40
N ALA A 590 17.98 -11.38 -42.46
CA ALA A 590 18.37 -11.07 -43.84
C ALA A 590 18.12 -9.59 -44.18
N ARG A 591 16.99 -9.04 -43.73
CA ARG A 591 16.59 -7.65 -44.01
C ARG A 591 17.32 -6.62 -43.16
N HIS A 592 17.48 -6.90 -41.87
CA HIS A 592 17.90 -5.88 -40.90
C HIS A 592 19.28 -6.11 -40.29
N LEU A 593 19.85 -7.33 -40.40
CA LEU A 593 21.11 -7.73 -39.80
C LEU A 593 22.06 -8.35 -40.85
N SER A 594 22.06 -7.82 -42.07
CA SER A 594 22.84 -8.36 -43.20
C SER A 594 24.36 -8.35 -43.00
N ASN A 595 24.86 -7.50 -42.09
CA ASN A 595 26.28 -7.44 -41.70
C ASN A 595 26.66 -8.55 -40.69
N GLU A 596 25.68 -9.18 -40.04
CA GLU A 596 25.82 -10.19 -39.00
C GLU A 596 25.71 -11.62 -39.60
N ARG A 597 26.54 -11.93 -40.60
CA ARG A 597 26.43 -13.16 -41.42
C ARG A 597 26.51 -14.48 -40.64
N TRP A 598 27.10 -14.47 -39.44
CA TRP A 598 27.07 -15.64 -38.53
C TRP A 598 25.64 -16.04 -38.15
N TYR A 599 24.80 -15.08 -37.76
CA TYR A 599 23.44 -15.35 -37.36
C TYR A 599 22.58 -15.80 -38.53
N LEU A 600 22.87 -15.28 -39.73
CA LEU A 600 22.21 -15.71 -40.97
C LEU A 600 22.56 -17.15 -41.33
N ALA A 601 23.83 -17.54 -41.22
CA ALA A 601 24.27 -18.92 -41.40
C ALA A 601 23.64 -19.88 -40.38
N CYS A 602 23.49 -19.44 -39.13
CA CYS A 602 22.80 -20.22 -38.10
C CYS A 602 21.30 -20.40 -38.40
N SER A 603 20.61 -19.36 -38.88
CA SER A 603 19.21 -19.44 -39.31
C SER A 603 19.02 -20.43 -40.47
N TRP A 604 19.88 -20.35 -41.50
CA TRP A 604 19.85 -21.32 -42.61
C TRP A 604 20.09 -22.75 -42.15
N LYS A 605 21.00 -22.95 -41.19
CA LYS A 605 21.21 -24.26 -40.56
C LYS A 605 19.94 -24.75 -39.85
N ASN A 606 19.27 -23.90 -39.10
CA ASN A 606 18.05 -24.26 -38.38
C ASN A 606 16.95 -24.71 -39.34
N VAL A 607 16.69 -23.94 -40.41
CA VAL A 607 15.75 -24.29 -41.49
C VAL A 607 16.10 -25.62 -42.15
N ALA A 608 17.38 -25.83 -42.50
CA ALA A 608 17.86 -27.06 -43.11
C ALA A 608 17.58 -28.31 -42.25
N THR A 609 17.80 -28.19 -40.93
CA THR A 609 17.54 -29.31 -40.00
C THR A 609 16.06 -29.69 -39.91
N VAL A 610 15.15 -28.73 -40.09
CA VAL A 610 13.70 -29.01 -40.11
C VAL A 610 13.32 -29.72 -41.41
N TYR A 611 13.81 -29.25 -42.57
CA TYR A 611 13.58 -29.93 -43.85
C TYR A 611 14.15 -31.36 -43.87
N GLU A 612 15.33 -31.58 -43.27
CA GLU A 612 15.92 -32.91 -43.12
C GLU A 612 15.00 -33.82 -42.27
N GLN A 613 14.46 -33.33 -41.15
CA GLN A 613 13.51 -34.08 -40.32
C GLN A 613 12.18 -34.36 -41.04
N LYS A 614 11.72 -33.44 -41.91
CA LYS A 614 10.56 -33.64 -42.79
C LYS A 614 10.85 -34.59 -43.96
N ARG A 615 12.10 -35.03 -44.16
CA ARG A 615 12.60 -35.81 -45.30
C ARG A 615 12.51 -35.10 -46.66
N ASP A 616 12.44 -33.76 -46.66
CA ASP A 616 12.60 -32.96 -47.88
C ASP A 616 14.09 -32.67 -48.09
N TYR A 617 14.81 -33.69 -48.57
CA TYR A 617 16.27 -33.63 -48.67
C TYR A 617 16.75 -32.61 -49.71
N ARG A 618 15.92 -32.25 -50.71
CA ARG A 618 16.27 -31.22 -51.70
C ARG A 618 16.35 -29.85 -51.04
N ARG A 619 15.28 -29.43 -50.35
CA ARG A 619 15.28 -28.14 -49.64
C ARG A 619 16.25 -28.10 -48.47
N ALA A 620 16.48 -29.24 -47.81
CA ALA A 620 17.49 -29.35 -46.76
C ALA A 620 18.91 -29.11 -47.32
N LEU A 621 19.23 -29.72 -48.47
CA LEU A 621 20.51 -29.54 -49.14
C LEU A 621 20.72 -28.07 -49.55
N ASP A 622 19.71 -27.45 -50.16
CA ASP A 622 19.76 -26.04 -50.56
C ASP A 622 20.03 -25.12 -49.36
N SER A 623 19.28 -25.31 -48.27
CA SER A 623 19.45 -24.53 -47.04
C SER A 623 20.82 -24.75 -46.38
N TYR A 624 21.35 -25.97 -46.38
CA TYR A 624 22.71 -26.23 -45.86
C TYR A 624 23.80 -25.58 -46.72
N ASN A 625 23.62 -25.55 -48.05
CA ASN A 625 24.54 -24.85 -48.96
C ASN A 625 24.50 -23.33 -48.73
N GLN A 626 23.33 -22.75 -48.47
CA GLN A 626 23.20 -21.34 -48.10
C GLN A 626 23.88 -21.05 -46.77
N ALA A 627 23.66 -21.88 -45.73
CA ALA A 627 24.35 -21.77 -44.44
C ALA A 627 25.88 -21.82 -44.58
N TRP A 628 26.38 -22.72 -45.44
CA TRP A 628 27.80 -22.85 -45.73
C TRP A 628 28.33 -21.61 -46.44
N THR A 629 27.63 -21.13 -47.46
CA THR A 629 28.06 -19.96 -48.27
C THR A 629 28.14 -18.70 -47.41
N GLU A 630 27.09 -18.41 -46.63
CA GLU A 630 27.06 -17.22 -45.76
C GLU A 630 28.20 -17.17 -44.75
N TYR A 631 28.62 -18.34 -44.24
CA TYR A 631 29.70 -18.43 -43.26
C TYR A 631 31.09 -18.52 -43.90
N HIS A 632 31.22 -19.20 -45.04
CA HIS A 632 32.49 -19.51 -45.69
C HIS A 632 33.16 -18.28 -46.33
N VAL A 633 32.37 -17.31 -46.79
CA VAL A 633 32.87 -16.10 -47.46
C VAL A 633 33.77 -15.25 -46.55
N ASN A 634 33.64 -15.33 -45.21
CA ASN A 634 34.38 -14.49 -44.27
C ASN A 634 35.30 -15.24 -43.28
N TYR A 635 35.16 -16.56 -43.11
CA TYR A 635 35.94 -17.33 -42.15
C TYR A 635 36.67 -18.50 -42.82
N GLN A 636 38.01 -18.55 -42.66
CA GLN A 636 38.86 -19.58 -43.26
C GLN A 636 38.41 -21.01 -42.92
N HIS A 637 38.68 -21.96 -43.83
CA HIS A 637 38.25 -23.38 -43.84
C HIS A 637 38.43 -24.20 -42.54
N LYS A 638 39.10 -23.68 -41.51
CA LYS A 638 39.43 -24.41 -40.27
C LYS A 638 38.41 -24.27 -39.15
N HIS A 639 37.33 -23.50 -39.33
CA HIS A 639 36.32 -23.35 -38.29
C HIS A 639 35.39 -24.57 -38.18
N SER A 640 35.09 -25.01 -36.95
CA SER A 640 34.28 -26.20 -36.63
C SER A 640 32.91 -26.21 -37.32
N PHE A 641 32.30 -25.03 -37.47
CA PHE A 641 31.02 -24.85 -38.16
C PHE A 641 31.07 -25.24 -39.65
N CYS A 642 32.12 -24.85 -40.39
CA CYS A 642 32.29 -25.23 -41.81
C CYS A 642 32.40 -26.76 -41.97
N GLN A 643 33.07 -27.42 -41.03
CA GLN A 643 33.21 -28.87 -41.01
C GLN A 643 31.87 -29.55 -40.68
N GLU A 644 31.10 -29.01 -39.73
CA GLU A 644 29.74 -29.48 -39.43
C GLU A 644 28.83 -29.37 -40.66
N MET A 645 28.83 -28.22 -41.34
CA MET A 645 28.01 -28.02 -42.54
C MET A 645 28.43 -28.95 -43.68
N SER A 646 29.73 -29.12 -43.91
CA SER A 646 30.24 -30.06 -44.93
C SER A 646 29.82 -31.50 -44.66
N ARG A 647 29.83 -31.93 -43.39
CA ARG A 647 29.33 -33.26 -42.97
C ARG A 647 27.82 -33.40 -43.18
N ASN A 648 27.04 -32.38 -42.80
CA ASN A 648 25.59 -32.39 -42.99
C ASN A 648 25.21 -32.42 -44.48
N ILE A 649 25.87 -31.62 -45.32
CA ILE A 649 25.71 -31.62 -46.78
C ILE A 649 26.00 -33.01 -47.36
N ALA A 650 27.15 -33.61 -46.99
CA ALA A 650 27.53 -34.94 -47.44
C ALA A 650 26.53 -36.02 -46.98
N ARG A 651 25.98 -35.89 -45.77
CA ARG A 651 24.95 -36.78 -45.24
C ARG A 651 23.65 -36.68 -46.05
N VAL A 652 23.13 -35.47 -46.26
CA VAL A 652 21.89 -35.25 -47.03
C VAL A 652 22.03 -35.71 -48.48
N LYS A 653 23.21 -35.49 -49.10
CA LYS A 653 23.52 -36.00 -50.45
C LYS A 653 23.52 -37.53 -50.57
N ARG A 654 23.65 -38.28 -49.47
CA ARG A 654 23.51 -39.75 -49.48
C ARG A 654 22.06 -40.21 -49.40
N TYR A 655 21.16 -39.35 -48.93
CA TYR A 655 19.72 -39.64 -48.85
C TYR A 655 18.95 -39.21 -50.10
N LEU A 656 19.52 -38.26 -50.87
CA LEU A 656 19.13 -37.94 -52.25
C LEU A 656 19.69 -38.98 -53.22
#